data_AF-A0A352WYZ1-F1
#
_entry.id   AF-A0A352WYZ1-F1
#
_cell.length_a   1.000
_cell.length_b   1.000
_cell.length_c   1.000
_cell.angle_alpha   90.00
_cell.angle_beta   90.00
_cell.angle_gamma   90.00
#
_symmetry.space_group_name_H-M   'P 1'
#
loop_
_entity.id
_entity.type
_entity.pdbx_description
1 polymer ?
#
loop_
_entity_poly.entity_id
_entity_poly.type
_entity_poly.pdbx_seq_one_letter_code
_entity_poly.pdbx_strand_id
1 'polypeptide(L)'
;MFKCELFSIQKNKADAQAYRDSAAEITAALEADGVELQHSAECGADAKKLEKLITEKLNANEGDLFLFVNALDSTDNSAFRKMFYKTVDSIESGIPLDDQHKALTPKLKVSSVGDLGNGYKGYCFSYAGKRFVALPCASLTGTALKELIRGGIAGANDVFAEFAQKYPDGVAFYDASGNEVGAELNHIDPESTAAAPKKKQGFIQSFIPQKEDTKKQKIRKIIVLIAIVAFIAALIYVLEFYIFGPMRNNAVTSEIQTIAHNKDKDSGEESGPEQDWDALKEINDEIVGWITIPDTKIDYPVLYHEGDDRYNQYYIKRTYKKESSEYGSIFIDYRSTEGEKSRNVIMHGHDMLDGSMFAGLLGYSPKGDLKGDLEFYQEHPVITFNTPDGDAKYKIISVFKTSTRYEHGEFFNYMQGDFNSDAEYMNFVYNTRVRSFFNIPVTCNENDPIITLSTCCYEFYQWRLVVVARKVRPGEDTNVDVSLASRNEAPLFPDVYYQRYGGTRPEPLTFKTANGKGLVDWYDGKGNLEGSEDLTATIASNPTEPPTEPPKKNAPKPTEPPVITYFPVTYRNFDGSQYAAYNVKEGDPVPTPDGTPVMPEDDFYTYEFEGWDKDVAGVDFEHLNVGIDIYPKFTPVPKE
;
A
#
# COMPACT_ATOMS: atom_id res chain seq x y z
N MET A 1 57.71 -30.89 7.26
CA MET A 1 56.68 -31.93 7.40
C MET A 1 55.52 -31.27 8.12
N PHE A 2 54.31 -31.26 7.54
CA PHE A 2 53.15 -30.62 8.19
C PHE A 2 52.59 -31.54 9.27
N LYS A 3 52.26 -31.00 10.44
CA LYS A 3 51.61 -31.77 11.50
C LYS A 3 50.11 -31.88 11.23
N CYS A 4 49.62 -33.09 11.02
CA CYS A 4 48.25 -33.38 10.64
C CYS A 4 47.44 -34.01 11.77
N GLU A 5 46.24 -33.48 11.97
CA GLU A 5 45.18 -34.15 12.72
C GLU A 5 44.07 -34.62 11.78
N LEU A 6 43.81 -35.92 11.77
CA LEU A 6 42.87 -36.59 10.89
C LEU A 6 41.57 -36.93 11.63
N PHE A 7 40.45 -36.47 11.09
CA PHE A 7 39.11 -36.74 11.62
C PHE A 7 38.26 -37.45 10.59
N SER A 8 37.83 -38.69 10.90
CA SER A 8 36.90 -39.44 10.06
C SER A 8 35.46 -39.23 10.53
N ILE A 9 34.61 -38.67 9.66
CA ILE A 9 33.21 -38.39 9.99
C ILE A 9 32.36 -39.65 9.81
N GLN A 10 31.86 -40.20 10.92
CA GLN A 10 31.01 -41.38 10.95
C GLN A 10 29.58 -41.02 10.53
N LYS A 11 29.24 -41.27 9.28
CA LYS A 11 27.86 -41.17 8.78
C LYS A 11 27.14 -42.53 8.75
N ASN A 12 27.88 -43.63 8.57
CA ASN A 12 27.37 -45.00 8.62
C ASN A 12 28.45 -45.98 9.13
N LYS A 13 28.05 -47.22 9.44
CA LYS A 13 28.95 -48.26 9.97
C LYS A 13 29.99 -48.76 8.95
N ALA A 14 29.69 -48.68 7.64
CA ALA A 14 30.55 -49.19 6.59
C ALA A 14 31.75 -48.26 6.35
N ASP A 15 31.54 -46.95 6.29
CA ASP A 15 32.60 -45.94 6.14
C ASP A 15 33.53 -45.91 7.37
N ALA A 16 32.98 -46.11 8.57
CA ALA A 16 33.75 -46.24 9.80
C ALA A 16 34.65 -47.49 9.79
N GLN A 17 34.16 -48.62 9.27
CA GLN A 17 34.95 -49.84 9.16
C GLN A 17 36.04 -49.70 8.09
N ALA A 18 35.71 -49.16 6.91
CA ALA A 18 36.67 -48.93 5.83
C ALA A 18 37.84 -48.02 6.27
N TYR A 19 37.56 -47.03 7.11
CA TYR A 19 38.60 -46.19 7.72
C TYR A 19 39.54 -46.96 8.64
N ARG A 20 38.99 -47.80 9.54
CA ARG A 20 39.79 -48.63 10.46
C ARG A 20 40.67 -49.63 9.72
N ASP A 21 40.11 -50.27 8.70
CA ASP A 21 40.82 -51.27 7.89
C ASP A 21 41.96 -50.63 7.09
N SER A 22 41.84 -49.33 6.74
CA SER A 22 42.83 -48.59 5.95
C SER A 22 43.81 -47.77 6.79
N ALA A 23 43.72 -47.78 8.12
CA ALA A 23 44.42 -46.82 8.99
C ALA A 23 45.95 -46.84 8.80
N ALA A 24 46.56 -48.02 8.68
CA ALA A 24 48.00 -48.15 8.45
C ALA A 24 48.42 -47.66 7.06
N GLU A 25 47.60 -47.90 6.03
CA GLU A 25 47.86 -47.40 4.67
C GLU A 25 47.72 -45.88 4.59
N ILE A 26 46.77 -45.31 5.33
CA ILE A 26 46.57 -43.85 5.40
C ILE A 26 47.76 -43.17 6.05
N THR A 27 48.27 -43.68 7.17
CA THR A 27 49.47 -43.12 7.83
C THR A 27 50.67 -43.15 6.90
N ALA A 28 50.92 -44.29 6.24
CA ALA A 28 52.04 -44.41 5.29
C ALA A 28 51.90 -43.46 4.09
N ALA A 29 50.67 -43.25 3.59
CA ALA A 29 50.40 -42.31 2.49
C ALA A 29 50.67 -40.86 2.90
N LEU A 30 50.26 -40.45 4.10
CA LEU A 30 50.54 -39.12 4.64
C LEU A 30 52.04 -38.87 4.79
N GLU A 31 52.77 -39.83 5.36
CA GLU A 31 54.22 -39.73 5.54
C GLU A 31 54.96 -39.61 4.21
N ALA A 32 54.52 -40.37 3.19
CA ALA A 32 55.08 -40.30 1.83
C ALA A 32 54.90 -38.92 1.18
N ASP A 33 53.82 -38.23 1.50
CA ASP A 33 53.52 -36.88 1.00
C ASP A 33 54.04 -35.77 1.96
N GLY A 34 54.91 -36.12 2.91
CA GLY A 34 55.57 -35.16 3.81
C GLY A 34 54.66 -34.59 4.90
N VAL A 35 53.65 -35.35 5.30
CA VAL A 35 52.68 -35.01 6.34
C VAL A 35 52.80 -35.99 7.51
N GLU A 36 53.07 -35.45 8.71
CA GLU A 36 53.21 -36.23 9.94
C GLU A 36 51.85 -36.34 10.63
N LEU A 37 51.30 -37.55 10.77
CA LEU A 37 50.03 -37.78 11.45
C LEU A 37 50.23 -37.74 12.98
N GLN A 38 49.77 -36.67 13.63
CA GLN A 38 49.87 -36.51 15.09
C GLN A 38 48.69 -37.13 15.84
N HIS A 39 47.49 -36.97 15.30
CA HIS A 39 46.27 -37.44 15.92
C HIS A 39 45.28 -37.92 14.88
N SER A 40 44.53 -38.96 15.23
CA SER A 40 43.59 -39.64 14.34
C SER A 40 42.37 -40.06 15.16
N ALA A 41 41.19 -39.57 14.80
CA ALA A 41 39.97 -39.80 15.55
C ALA A 41 38.74 -40.00 14.67
N GLU A 42 37.83 -40.85 15.14
CA GLU A 42 36.50 -40.99 14.56
C GLU A 42 35.53 -40.03 15.26
N CYS A 43 34.76 -39.26 14.49
CA CYS A 43 33.85 -38.25 14.99
C CYS A 43 32.42 -38.51 14.51
N GLY A 44 31.43 -38.34 15.39
CA GLY A 44 30.02 -38.44 14.98
C GLY A 44 29.62 -37.27 14.07
N ALA A 45 28.66 -37.50 13.17
CA ALA A 45 28.16 -36.49 12.22
C ALA A 45 27.28 -35.36 12.85
N ASP A 46 27.34 -35.17 14.17
CA ASP A 46 26.57 -34.13 14.86
C ASP A 46 27.16 -32.74 14.58
N ALA A 47 26.36 -31.87 13.97
CA ALA A 47 26.81 -30.54 13.52
C ALA A 47 27.34 -29.66 14.67
N LYS A 48 26.73 -29.69 15.87
CA LYS A 48 27.18 -28.85 16.99
C LYS A 48 28.50 -29.34 17.58
N LYS A 49 28.72 -30.66 17.61
CA LYS A 49 29.99 -31.24 18.05
C LYS A 49 31.12 -30.96 17.06
N LEU A 50 30.82 -30.99 15.76
CA LEU A 50 31.80 -30.66 14.71
C LEU A 50 32.15 -29.17 14.68
N GLU A 51 31.17 -28.28 14.83
CA GLU A 51 31.40 -26.83 14.98
C GLU A 51 32.31 -26.54 16.19
N LYS A 52 32.04 -27.20 17.32
CA LYS A 52 32.87 -27.10 18.53
C LYS A 52 34.29 -27.61 18.28
N LEU A 53 34.44 -28.76 17.62
CA LEU A 53 35.74 -29.35 17.30
C LEU A 53 36.57 -28.42 16.40
N ILE A 54 36.00 -27.89 15.32
CA ILE A 54 36.70 -26.96 14.42
C ILE A 54 37.10 -25.70 15.19
N THR A 55 36.23 -25.15 16.03
CA THR A 55 36.53 -23.99 16.88
C THR A 55 37.64 -24.28 17.88
N GLU A 56 37.63 -25.45 18.52
CA GLU A 56 38.70 -25.88 19.43
C GLU A 56 40.05 -26.01 18.70
N LYS A 57 40.04 -26.53 17.47
CA LYS A 57 41.25 -26.69 16.65
C LYS A 57 41.79 -25.40 16.05
N LEU A 58 40.92 -24.46 15.69
CA LEU A 58 41.34 -23.11 15.30
C LEU A 58 42.12 -22.41 16.41
N ASN A 59 41.75 -22.65 17.66
CA ASN A 59 42.39 -22.07 18.84
C ASN A 59 43.50 -22.95 19.44
N ALA A 60 43.84 -24.07 18.79
CA ALA A 60 44.86 -24.98 19.30
C ALA A 60 46.27 -24.50 18.97
N ASN A 61 47.18 -24.59 19.94
CA ASN A 61 48.59 -24.24 19.77
C ASN A 61 49.38 -25.27 18.95
N GLU A 62 48.79 -26.44 18.66
CA GLU A 62 49.40 -27.56 17.94
C GLU A 62 48.57 -27.93 16.69
N GLY A 63 49.16 -28.66 15.74
CA GLY A 63 48.56 -29.03 14.46
C GLY A 63 48.56 -27.91 13.42
N ASP A 64 49.08 -28.20 12.22
CA ASP A 64 49.16 -27.25 11.11
C ASP A 64 48.10 -27.54 10.03
N LEU A 65 47.69 -28.82 9.93
CA LEU A 65 46.72 -29.34 8.97
C LEU A 65 45.64 -30.15 9.69
N PHE A 66 44.38 -29.81 9.44
CA PHE A 66 43.21 -30.52 9.95
C PHE A 66 42.46 -31.15 8.77
N LEU A 67 42.50 -32.48 8.69
CA LEU A 67 41.96 -33.24 7.58
C LEU A 67 40.67 -33.95 8.01
N PHE A 68 39.55 -33.57 7.40
CA PHE A 68 38.23 -34.16 7.63
C PHE A 68 37.87 -35.07 6.46
N VAL A 69 37.83 -36.37 6.69
CA VAL A 69 37.49 -37.37 5.68
C VAL A 69 36.07 -37.88 5.86
N ASN A 70 35.43 -38.31 4.77
CA ASN A 70 34.02 -38.67 4.74
C ASN A 70 33.08 -37.55 5.19
N ALA A 71 33.51 -36.30 5.03
CA ALA A 71 32.83 -35.13 5.53
C ALA A 71 31.68 -34.68 4.60
N LEU A 72 31.87 -34.75 3.28
CA LEU A 72 30.93 -34.21 2.29
C LEU A 72 30.09 -35.33 1.63
N ASP A 73 28.78 -35.12 1.53
CA ASP A 73 27.86 -35.98 0.78
C ASP A 73 27.20 -35.24 -0.40
N SER A 74 26.64 -36.02 -1.34
CA SER A 74 26.24 -35.59 -2.70
C SER A 74 25.08 -34.62 -2.81
N THR A 75 24.47 -34.23 -1.69
CA THR A 75 23.43 -33.21 -1.73
C THR A 75 24.08 -31.86 -1.50
N ASP A 76 23.79 -30.90 -2.37
CA ASP A 76 24.18 -29.48 -2.24
C ASP A 76 23.75 -28.84 -0.89
N ASN A 77 23.09 -29.61 -0.01
CA ASN A 77 22.48 -29.25 1.26
C ASN A 77 23.00 -30.08 2.47
N SER A 78 24.15 -30.74 2.36
CA SER A 78 24.69 -31.58 3.45
C SER A 78 24.84 -30.82 4.78
N ALA A 79 24.50 -31.47 5.89
CA ALA A 79 24.59 -30.89 7.23
C ALA A 79 26.02 -30.39 7.55
N PHE A 80 27.03 -31.06 7.00
CA PHE A 80 28.42 -30.64 7.11
C PHE A 80 28.69 -29.33 6.36
N ARG A 81 28.20 -29.17 5.11
CA ARG A 81 28.38 -27.92 4.36
C ARG A 81 27.73 -26.73 5.05
N LYS A 82 26.50 -26.89 5.57
CA LYS A 82 25.82 -25.83 6.35
C LYS A 82 26.58 -25.47 7.62
N MET A 83 27.05 -26.48 8.35
CA MET A 83 27.86 -26.30 9.57
C MET A 83 29.20 -25.62 9.25
N PHE A 84 29.85 -26.02 8.16
CA PHE A 84 31.11 -25.47 7.69
C PHE A 84 30.96 -23.99 7.35
N TYR A 85 29.96 -23.59 6.56
CA TYR A 85 29.71 -22.17 6.28
C TYR A 85 29.33 -21.37 7.53
N LYS A 86 28.53 -21.93 8.44
CA LYS A 86 28.23 -21.28 9.72
C LYS A 86 29.49 -21.05 10.57
N THR A 87 30.42 -22.00 10.55
CA THR A 87 31.72 -21.86 11.23
C THR A 87 32.57 -20.79 10.56
N VAL A 88 32.57 -20.74 9.22
CA VAL A 88 33.21 -19.67 8.44
C VAL A 88 32.64 -18.30 8.81
N ASP A 89 31.30 -18.12 8.83
CA ASP A 89 30.65 -16.86 9.22
C ASP A 89 31.03 -16.42 10.65
N SER A 90 31.16 -17.40 11.58
CA SER A 90 31.59 -17.13 12.95
C SER A 90 33.05 -16.71 13.04
N ILE A 91 33.93 -17.26 12.19
CA ILE A 91 35.33 -16.85 12.08
C ILE A 91 35.37 -15.42 11.52
N GLU A 92 34.67 -15.17 10.41
CA GLU A 92 34.60 -13.85 9.74
C GLU A 92 34.17 -12.74 10.71
N SER A 93 33.15 -13.02 11.52
CA SER A 93 32.64 -12.09 12.54
C SER A 93 33.62 -11.80 13.67
N GLY A 94 34.60 -12.69 13.89
CA GLY A 94 35.60 -12.62 14.94
C GLY A 94 36.97 -12.07 14.49
N ILE A 95 37.14 -11.76 13.20
CA ILE A 95 38.41 -11.25 12.67
C ILE A 95 38.69 -9.86 13.27
N PRO A 96 39.83 -9.67 13.95
CA PRO A 96 40.23 -8.36 14.45
C PRO A 96 40.57 -7.44 13.27
N LEU A 97 39.81 -6.36 13.12
CA LEU A 97 40.02 -5.37 12.05
C LEU A 97 40.79 -4.16 12.60
N ASP A 98 41.91 -3.83 11.96
CA ASP A 98 42.58 -2.55 12.17
C ASP A 98 41.81 -1.38 11.52
N ASP A 99 42.32 -0.17 11.69
CA ASP A 99 41.66 1.03 11.15
C ASP A 99 41.62 1.07 9.60
N GLN A 100 42.50 0.34 8.90
CA GLN A 100 42.49 0.24 7.43
C GLN A 100 41.40 -0.73 6.94
N HIS A 101 41.15 -1.81 7.68
CA HIS A 101 40.20 -2.87 7.29
C HIS A 101 38.79 -2.70 7.87
N LYS A 102 38.59 -1.79 8.83
CA LYS A 102 37.31 -1.59 9.54
C LYS A 102 36.11 -1.20 8.66
N ALA A 103 36.36 -0.62 7.49
CA ALA A 103 35.31 -0.25 6.53
C ALA A 103 35.06 -1.34 5.47
N LEU A 104 35.81 -2.44 5.52
CA LEU A 104 35.74 -3.54 4.58
C LEU A 104 35.02 -4.72 5.22
N THR A 105 34.45 -5.58 4.38
CA THR A 105 33.82 -6.83 4.81
C THR A 105 34.82 -7.97 4.66
N PRO A 106 35.32 -8.59 5.75
CA PRO A 106 36.18 -9.75 5.63
C PRO A 106 35.36 -10.98 5.21
N LYS A 107 35.89 -11.79 4.31
CA LYS A 107 35.37 -13.12 4.01
C LYS A 107 36.48 -14.15 3.94
N LEU A 108 36.28 -15.31 4.55
CA LEU A 108 37.23 -16.40 4.50
C LEU A 108 37.24 -17.02 3.10
N LYS A 109 38.42 -17.19 2.52
CA LYS A 109 38.51 -17.82 1.21
C LYS A 109 38.40 -19.32 1.36
N VAL A 110 37.32 -19.87 0.81
CA VAL A 110 37.12 -21.31 0.63
C VAL A 110 37.31 -21.63 -0.85
N SER A 111 38.14 -22.62 -1.17
CA SER A 111 38.32 -23.09 -2.55
C SER A 111 38.17 -24.60 -2.64
N SER A 112 37.93 -25.08 -3.86
CA SER A 112 37.88 -26.50 -4.15
C SER A 112 39.29 -27.06 -4.35
N VAL A 113 39.56 -28.25 -3.82
CA VAL A 113 40.82 -28.99 -4.04
C VAL A 113 40.78 -29.84 -5.33
N GLY A 114 39.76 -29.64 -6.18
CA GLY A 114 39.55 -30.41 -7.40
C GLY A 114 38.52 -31.54 -7.26
N ASP A 115 38.25 -32.22 -8.39
CA ASP A 115 37.42 -33.42 -8.45
C ASP A 115 38.24 -34.63 -8.00
N LEU A 116 37.73 -35.34 -7.00
CA LEU A 116 38.40 -36.47 -6.37
C LEU A 116 37.74 -37.82 -6.72
N GLY A 117 36.91 -37.85 -7.76
CA GLY A 117 36.25 -39.03 -8.30
C GLY A 117 34.74 -38.82 -8.43
N ASN A 118 34.17 -39.29 -9.54
CA ASN A 118 32.73 -39.22 -9.86
C ASN A 118 32.11 -37.81 -9.74
N GLY A 119 32.88 -36.73 -9.94
CA GLY A 119 32.39 -35.36 -9.84
C GLY A 119 32.37 -34.81 -8.41
N TYR A 120 32.82 -35.57 -7.42
CA TYR A 120 32.83 -35.16 -6.01
C TYR A 120 34.09 -34.39 -5.67
N LYS A 121 33.90 -33.12 -5.30
CA LYS A 121 34.98 -32.21 -4.96
C LYS A 121 35.25 -32.18 -3.46
N GLY A 122 36.51 -32.00 -3.08
CA GLY A 122 36.89 -31.56 -1.74
C GLY A 122 36.98 -30.03 -1.66
N TYR A 123 37.05 -29.51 -0.44
CA TYR A 123 37.20 -28.07 -0.18
C TYR A 123 38.24 -27.81 0.91
N CYS A 124 38.92 -26.68 0.82
CA CYS A 124 39.87 -26.25 1.82
C CYS A 124 39.79 -24.74 2.09
N PHE A 125 40.31 -24.35 3.26
CA PHE A 125 40.54 -22.97 3.65
C PHE A 125 41.70 -22.91 4.65
N SER A 126 42.28 -21.71 4.80
CA SER A 126 43.26 -21.43 5.83
C SER A 126 42.81 -20.26 6.70
N TYR A 127 43.20 -20.25 7.96
CA TYR A 127 43.00 -19.12 8.86
C TYR A 127 44.05 -19.14 9.96
N ALA A 128 44.67 -17.99 10.25
CA ALA A 128 45.68 -17.85 11.31
C ALA A 128 46.79 -18.93 11.26
N GLY A 129 47.29 -19.23 10.06
CA GLY A 129 48.33 -20.24 9.83
C GLY A 129 47.87 -21.70 9.91
N LYS A 130 46.60 -21.97 10.25
CA LYS A 130 46.00 -23.30 10.26
C LYS A 130 45.36 -23.62 8.92
N ARG A 131 45.46 -24.87 8.47
CA ARG A 131 44.90 -25.36 7.20
C ARG A 131 43.82 -26.40 7.45
N PHE A 132 42.66 -26.23 6.83
CA PHE A 132 41.53 -27.14 6.96
C PHE A 132 41.19 -27.72 5.59
N VAL A 133 41.05 -29.04 5.52
CA VAL A 133 40.72 -29.77 4.30
C VAL A 133 39.56 -30.72 4.59
N ALA A 134 38.47 -30.59 3.83
CA ALA A 134 37.30 -31.46 3.92
C ALA A 134 37.14 -32.26 2.63
N LEU A 135 37.13 -33.59 2.76
CA LEU A 135 37.03 -34.53 1.65
C LEU A 135 35.66 -35.22 1.60
N PRO A 136 35.18 -35.59 0.41
CA PRO A 136 33.93 -36.33 0.24
C PRO A 136 33.98 -37.74 0.85
N CYS A 137 32.81 -38.36 0.97
CA CYS A 137 32.71 -39.78 1.30
C CYS A 137 33.37 -40.63 0.21
N ALA A 138 34.35 -41.47 0.59
CA ALA A 138 35.05 -42.35 -0.36
C ALA A 138 34.12 -43.30 -1.12
N SER A 139 33.03 -43.72 -0.48
CA SER A 139 31.97 -44.53 -1.09
C SER A 139 31.25 -43.83 -2.25
N LEU A 140 31.26 -42.49 -2.31
CA LEU A 140 30.63 -41.71 -3.39
C LEU A 140 31.59 -41.45 -4.55
N THR A 141 32.88 -41.28 -4.27
CA THR A 141 33.88 -40.93 -5.29
C THR A 141 34.29 -42.13 -6.14
N GLY A 142 34.04 -43.35 -5.68
CA GLY A 142 34.52 -44.58 -6.32
C GLY A 142 36.04 -44.78 -6.17
N THR A 143 36.67 -43.97 -5.32
CA THR A 143 38.11 -43.95 -5.10
C THR A 143 38.42 -44.49 -3.71
N ALA A 144 39.45 -45.33 -3.59
CA ALA A 144 39.90 -45.82 -2.29
C ALA A 144 40.29 -44.64 -1.36
N LEU A 145 39.96 -44.73 -0.07
CA LEU A 145 40.14 -43.64 0.88
C LEU A 145 41.57 -43.09 0.93
N LYS A 146 42.59 -43.94 0.74
CA LYS A 146 43.98 -43.51 0.65
C LYS A 146 44.25 -42.58 -0.54
N GLU A 147 43.78 -42.95 -1.73
CA GLU A 147 43.99 -42.16 -2.95
C GLU A 147 43.20 -40.86 -2.89
N LEU A 148 42.02 -40.90 -2.27
CA LEU A 148 41.21 -39.74 -1.97
C LEU A 148 41.96 -38.74 -1.06
N ILE A 149 42.61 -39.23 -0.01
CA ILE A 149 43.41 -38.41 0.91
C ILE A 149 44.61 -37.79 0.19
N ARG A 150 45.35 -38.57 -0.60
CA ARG A 150 46.51 -38.08 -1.36
C ARG A 150 46.13 -37.02 -2.39
N GLY A 151 45.10 -37.29 -3.19
CA GLY A 151 44.58 -36.33 -4.16
C GLY A 151 44.06 -35.05 -3.49
N GLY A 152 43.36 -35.20 -2.36
CA GLY A 152 42.86 -34.08 -1.57
C GLY A 152 43.98 -33.20 -1.00
N ILE A 153 45.06 -33.79 -0.50
CA ILE A 153 46.22 -33.06 0.03
C ILE A 153 47.00 -32.39 -1.09
N ALA A 154 47.22 -33.07 -2.21
CA ALA A 154 47.88 -32.49 -3.38
C ALA A 154 47.14 -31.24 -3.86
N GLY A 155 45.82 -31.35 -4.10
CA GLY A 155 45.00 -30.21 -4.51
C GLY A 155 44.92 -29.11 -3.45
N ALA A 156 44.90 -29.46 -2.17
CA ALA A 156 44.93 -28.47 -1.09
C ALA A 156 46.26 -27.71 -1.06
N ASN A 157 47.39 -28.38 -1.28
CA ASN A 157 48.70 -27.73 -1.31
C ASN A 157 48.82 -26.72 -2.45
N ASP A 158 48.28 -27.03 -3.63
CA ASP A 158 48.24 -26.09 -4.76
C ASP A 158 47.42 -24.84 -4.41
N VAL A 159 46.23 -25.04 -3.84
CA VAL A 159 45.37 -23.94 -3.39
C VAL A 159 46.04 -23.12 -2.29
N PHE A 160 46.68 -23.76 -1.30
CA PHE A 160 47.34 -23.05 -0.21
C PHE A 160 48.59 -22.29 -0.67
N ALA A 161 49.29 -22.78 -1.70
CA ALA A 161 50.38 -22.04 -2.31
C ALA A 161 49.88 -20.76 -3.00
N GLU A 162 48.75 -20.82 -3.69
CA GLU A 162 48.09 -19.64 -4.28
C GLU A 162 47.57 -18.69 -3.20
N PHE A 163 46.92 -19.23 -2.16
CA PHE A 163 46.38 -18.44 -1.07
C PHE A 163 47.47 -17.73 -0.27
N ALA A 164 48.61 -18.36 -0.01
CA ALA A 164 49.72 -17.71 0.69
C ALA A 164 50.22 -16.45 -0.02
N GLN A 165 50.03 -16.34 -1.35
CA GLN A 165 50.40 -15.15 -2.12
C GLN A 165 49.29 -14.09 -2.15
N LYS A 166 48.02 -14.52 -2.24
CA LYS A 166 46.88 -13.60 -2.48
C LYS A 166 46.05 -13.27 -1.23
N TYR A 167 46.02 -14.20 -0.27
CA TYR A 167 45.28 -14.15 0.99
C TYR A 167 46.16 -14.73 2.10
N PRO A 168 47.22 -14.03 2.53
CA PRO A 168 48.20 -14.56 3.49
C PRO A 168 47.57 -15.02 4.82
N ASP A 169 46.46 -14.37 5.24
CA ASP A 169 45.70 -14.73 6.44
C ASP A 169 44.48 -15.63 6.14
N GLY A 170 44.31 -16.03 4.88
CA GLY A 170 43.16 -16.81 4.37
C GLY A 170 41.87 -16.01 4.22
N VAL A 171 41.94 -14.68 4.33
CA VAL A 171 40.82 -13.74 4.30
C VAL A 171 40.94 -12.83 3.07
N ALA A 172 39.82 -12.59 2.40
CA ALA A 172 39.68 -11.58 1.36
C ALA A 172 38.77 -10.46 1.88
N PHE A 173 39.10 -9.21 1.58
CA PHE A 173 38.29 -8.06 1.98
C PHE A 173 37.49 -7.49 0.82
N TYR A 174 36.29 -7.01 1.12
CA TYR A 174 35.37 -6.45 0.14
C TYR A 174 34.98 -5.02 0.50
N ASP A 175 34.94 -4.14 -0.50
CA ASP A 175 34.44 -2.77 -0.36
C ASP A 175 32.90 -2.73 -0.18
N ALA A 176 32.36 -1.53 0.06
CA ALA A 176 30.92 -1.33 0.24
C ALA A 176 30.07 -1.66 -1.01
N SER A 177 30.70 -1.75 -2.18
CA SER A 177 30.07 -2.12 -3.45
C SER A 177 30.14 -3.63 -3.72
N GLY A 178 30.81 -4.39 -2.84
CA GLY A 178 30.96 -5.83 -2.96
C GLY A 178 32.15 -6.27 -3.84
N ASN A 179 33.09 -5.38 -4.18
CA ASN A 179 34.28 -5.72 -4.94
C ASN A 179 35.43 -6.15 -4.00
N GLU A 180 36.15 -7.21 -4.37
CA GLU A 180 37.36 -7.65 -3.65
C GLU A 180 38.45 -6.59 -3.77
N VAL A 181 39.03 -6.18 -2.65
CA VAL A 181 40.14 -5.21 -2.64
C VAL A 181 41.46 -5.90 -3.04
N GLY A 182 42.46 -5.12 -3.42
CA GLY A 182 43.76 -5.64 -3.88
C GLY A 182 44.50 -6.44 -2.81
N ALA A 183 45.40 -7.34 -3.23
CA ALA A 183 46.12 -8.28 -2.35
C ALA A 183 46.91 -7.61 -1.21
N GLU A 184 47.36 -6.35 -1.40
CA GLU A 184 48.04 -5.57 -0.35
C GLU A 184 47.14 -5.25 0.85
N LEU A 185 45.82 -5.16 0.64
CA LEU A 185 44.79 -4.94 1.67
C LEU A 185 44.15 -6.25 2.15
N ASN A 186 44.73 -7.40 1.79
CA ASN A 186 44.30 -8.72 2.28
C ASN A 186 45.22 -9.27 3.38
N HIS A 187 46.09 -8.43 3.95
CA HIS A 187 46.97 -8.78 5.07
C HIS A 187 46.65 -7.93 6.31
N ILE A 188 46.46 -8.59 7.45
CA ILE A 188 46.21 -7.93 8.74
C ILE A 188 47.53 -7.89 9.53
N ASP A 189 48.08 -6.70 9.77
CA ASP A 189 49.31 -6.55 10.56
C ASP A 189 49.04 -6.83 12.06
N PRO A 190 49.67 -7.87 12.66
CA PRO A 190 49.45 -8.22 14.06
C PRO A 190 49.84 -7.10 15.05
N GLU A 191 50.82 -6.25 14.74
CA GLU A 191 51.30 -5.18 15.65
C GLU A 191 50.32 -4.00 15.75
N SER A 192 49.43 -3.85 14.76
CA SER A 192 48.37 -2.82 14.71
C SER A 192 47.22 -3.07 15.71
N THR A 193 47.13 -4.28 16.27
CA THR A 193 46.01 -4.70 17.14
C THR A 193 46.16 -4.32 18.62
N ALA A 194 47.26 -3.66 19.02
CA ALA A 194 47.48 -3.20 20.39
C ALA A 194 46.75 -1.88 20.71
N ALA A 195 45.41 -1.84 20.56
CA ALA A 195 44.60 -0.77 21.13
C ALA A 195 44.01 -1.23 22.46
N ALA A 196 44.42 -0.56 23.55
CA ALA A 196 43.96 -0.73 24.93
C ALA A 196 42.43 -0.96 25.05
N PRO A 197 41.97 -1.70 26.07
CA PRO A 197 40.56 -2.07 26.19
C PRO A 197 39.71 -0.81 26.32
N LYS A 198 39.02 -0.42 25.23
CA LYS A 198 38.01 0.62 25.30
C LYS A 198 36.87 0.09 26.16
N LYS A 199 36.57 0.80 27.25
CA LYS A 199 35.37 0.57 28.09
C LYS A 199 34.20 0.24 27.18
N LYS A 200 33.57 -0.93 27.38
CA LYS A 200 32.34 -1.33 26.67
C LYS A 200 31.37 -0.17 26.75
N GLN A 201 31.20 0.55 25.64
CA GLN A 201 30.17 1.57 25.57
C GLN A 201 28.84 0.81 25.58
N GLY A 202 28.00 1.08 26.57
CA GLY A 202 26.71 0.42 26.70
C GLY A 202 25.86 0.67 25.44
N PHE A 203 24.92 -0.22 25.13
CA PHE A 203 24.07 -0.16 23.94
C PHE A 203 23.47 1.24 23.65
N ILE A 204 23.19 2.04 24.68
CA ILE A 204 22.66 3.40 24.54
C ILE A 204 23.74 4.40 24.04
N GLN A 205 25.00 4.22 24.46
CA GLN A 205 26.12 5.09 24.09
C GLN A 205 26.53 4.93 22.62
N SER A 206 26.14 3.82 21.96
CA SER A 206 26.32 3.64 20.51
C SER A 206 25.33 4.45 19.66
N PHE A 207 24.16 4.84 20.19
CA PHE A 207 23.14 5.58 19.45
C PHE A 207 23.09 7.08 19.80
N ILE A 208 23.50 7.47 21.02
CA ILE A 208 23.49 8.87 21.46
C ILE A 208 24.87 9.52 21.27
N PRO A 209 24.97 10.70 20.60
CA PRO A 209 26.22 11.44 20.46
C PRO A 209 26.88 11.75 21.81
N GLN A 210 28.14 11.36 21.97
CA GLN A 210 28.94 11.59 23.17
C GLN A 210 29.92 12.75 22.94
N LYS A 211 30.33 13.42 24.02
CA LYS A 211 31.32 14.51 23.97
C LYS A 211 32.64 14.05 23.33
N GLU A 212 33.04 12.82 23.65
CA GLU A 212 34.24 12.11 23.19
C GLU A 212 34.19 11.67 21.71
N ASP A 213 33.02 11.68 21.07
CA ASP A 213 32.86 11.17 19.70
C ASP A 213 33.52 12.08 18.65
N THR A 214 34.09 11.47 17.60
CA THR A 214 34.59 12.20 16.42
C THR A 214 33.45 12.90 15.68
N LYS A 215 33.77 13.94 14.89
CA LYS A 215 32.76 14.68 14.09
C LYS A 215 31.92 13.75 13.21
N LYS A 216 32.54 12.76 12.55
CA LYS A 216 31.85 11.76 11.72
C LYS A 216 30.92 10.86 12.53
N GLN A 217 31.34 10.41 13.71
CA GLN A 217 30.50 9.58 14.59
C GLN A 217 29.31 10.35 15.15
N LYS A 218 29.51 11.63 15.52
CA LYS A 218 28.41 12.52 15.93
C LYS A 218 27.38 12.67 14.82
N ILE A 219 27.82 12.94 13.60
CA ILE A 219 26.92 13.05 12.42
C ILE A 219 26.15 11.75 12.19
N ARG A 220 26.83 10.59 12.15
CA ARG A 220 26.16 9.29 11.96
C ARG A 220 25.11 9.00 13.03
N LYS A 221 25.45 9.22 14.30
CA LYS A 221 24.53 9.00 15.43
C LYS A 221 23.32 9.96 15.37
N ILE A 222 23.54 11.22 14.99
CA ILE A 222 22.45 12.18 14.77
C ILE A 222 21.54 11.71 13.62
N ILE A 223 22.09 11.25 12.50
CA ILE A 223 21.29 10.73 11.37
C ILE A 223 20.46 9.52 11.81
N VAL A 224 21.05 8.59 12.56
CA VAL A 224 20.31 7.42 13.07
C VAL A 224 19.20 7.84 14.03
N LEU A 225 19.44 8.81 14.92
CA LEU A 225 18.40 9.34 15.80
C LEU A 225 17.27 10.02 15.01
N ILE A 226 17.59 10.81 13.98
CA ILE A 226 16.59 11.43 13.10
C ILE A 226 15.78 10.34 12.39
N ALA A 227 16.44 9.29 11.86
CA ALA A 227 15.76 8.17 11.23
C ALA A 227 14.85 7.40 12.19
N ILE A 228 15.27 7.20 13.44
CA ILE A 228 14.44 6.56 14.48
C ILE A 228 13.23 7.45 14.81
N VAL A 229 13.42 8.77 14.95
CA VAL A 229 12.30 9.70 15.19
C VAL A 229 11.33 9.70 14.02
N ALA A 230 11.83 9.73 12.78
CA ALA A 230 10.99 9.63 11.58
C ALA A 230 10.24 8.29 11.52
N PHE A 231 10.89 7.18 11.86
CA PHE A 231 10.27 5.86 11.93
C PHE A 231 9.19 5.80 13.01
N ILE A 232 9.45 6.32 14.21
CA ILE A 232 8.45 6.37 15.30
C ILE A 232 7.27 7.26 14.90
N ALA A 233 7.52 8.42 14.28
CA ALA A 233 6.45 9.29 13.79
C ALA A 233 5.59 8.61 12.72
N ALA A 234 6.22 7.92 11.76
CA ALA A 234 5.52 7.13 10.75
C ALA A 234 4.72 5.98 11.39
N LEU A 235 5.30 5.28 12.37
CA LEU A 235 4.61 4.22 13.10
C LEU A 235 3.40 4.76 13.87
N ILE A 236 3.55 5.87 14.59
CA ILE A 236 2.44 6.53 15.30
C ILE A 236 1.35 6.92 14.31
N TYR A 237 1.71 7.51 13.16
CA TYR A 237 0.75 7.88 12.13
C TYR A 237 -0.02 6.67 11.58
N VAL A 238 0.68 5.56 11.27
CA VAL A 238 0.07 4.31 10.82
C VAL A 238 -0.85 3.72 11.90
N LEU A 239 -0.41 3.70 13.17
CA LEU A 239 -1.23 3.22 14.28
C LEU A 239 -2.48 4.09 14.51
N GLU A 240 -2.35 5.42 14.43
CA GLU A 240 -3.48 6.33 14.54
C GLU A 240 -4.50 6.08 13.42
N PHE A 241 -4.03 5.96 12.19
CA PHE A 241 -4.89 5.82 11.03
C PHE A 241 -5.58 4.44 10.91
N TYR A 242 -4.86 3.36 11.20
CA TYR A 242 -5.38 1.99 10.99
C TYR A 242 -5.90 1.30 12.27
N ILE A 243 -5.61 1.82 13.46
CA ILE A 243 -5.99 1.17 14.73
C ILE A 243 -6.76 2.15 15.62
N PHE A 244 -6.13 3.22 16.10
CA PHE A 244 -6.73 4.06 17.14
C PHE A 244 -7.93 4.88 16.64
N GLY A 245 -7.86 5.43 15.42
CA GLY A 245 -8.98 6.11 14.76
C GLY A 245 -10.20 5.21 14.61
N PRO A 246 -10.09 4.04 13.94
CA PRO A 246 -11.16 3.05 13.84
C PRO A 246 -11.72 2.62 15.20
N MET A 247 -10.86 2.37 16.19
CA MET A 247 -11.30 1.98 17.53
C MET A 247 -12.13 3.07 18.21
N ARG A 248 -11.71 4.34 18.11
CA ARG A 248 -12.46 5.47 18.65
C ARG A 248 -13.79 5.65 17.94
N ASN A 249 -13.82 5.56 16.61
CA ASN A 249 -15.04 5.67 15.84
C ASN A 249 -16.03 4.55 16.18
N ASN A 250 -15.55 3.31 16.28
CA ASN A 250 -16.37 2.17 16.68
C ASN A 250 -16.94 2.34 18.10
N ALA A 251 -16.18 2.91 19.04
CA ALA A 251 -16.68 3.20 20.38
C ALA A 251 -17.81 4.24 20.36
N VAL A 252 -17.62 5.35 19.62
CA VAL A 252 -18.63 6.41 19.46
C VAL A 252 -19.90 5.89 18.79
N THR A 253 -19.75 5.09 17.72
CA THR A 253 -20.86 4.46 16.99
C THR A 253 -21.59 3.43 17.86
N SER A 254 -20.86 2.55 18.54
CA SER A 254 -21.47 1.53 19.41
C SER A 254 -22.23 2.14 20.58
N GLU A 255 -21.75 3.27 21.12
CA GLU A 255 -22.45 4.02 22.16
C GLU A 255 -23.82 4.49 21.66
N ILE A 256 -23.88 5.17 20.51
CA ILE A 256 -25.15 5.71 20.00
C ILE A 256 -26.10 4.62 19.50
N GLN A 257 -25.56 3.54 18.92
CA GLN A 257 -26.36 2.35 18.56
C GLN A 257 -26.98 1.70 19.80
N THR A 258 -26.21 1.60 20.89
CA THR A 258 -26.75 1.08 22.15
C THR A 258 -27.89 1.96 22.63
N ILE A 259 -27.71 3.28 22.65
CA ILE A 259 -28.76 4.22 23.08
C ILE A 259 -30.01 4.13 22.19
N ALA A 260 -29.82 4.15 20.87
CA ALA A 260 -30.92 4.09 19.91
C ALA A 260 -31.76 2.81 20.04
N HIS A 261 -31.10 1.67 20.25
CA HIS A 261 -31.74 0.35 20.26
C HIS A 261 -32.09 -0.16 21.67
N ASN A 262 -31.94 0.67 22.72
CA ASN A 262 -32.18 0.29 24.13
C ASN A 262 -33.63 0.54 24.60
N LYS A 263 -34.62 0.45 23.70
CA LYS A 263 -36.03 0.46 24.13
C LYS A 263 -36.25 -0.73 25.08
N ASP A 264 -36.63 -0.43 26.33
CA ASP A 264 -36.97 -1.43 27.33
C ASP A 264 -37.91 -2.48 26.73
N LYS A 265 -37.51 -3.76 26.81
CA LYS A 265 -38.23 -4.94 26.29
C LYS A 265 -39.58 -5.23 26.98
N ASP A 266 -40.22 -4.23 27.59
CA ASP A 266 -41.39 -4.39 28.47
C ASP A 266 -42.63 -3.60 28.03
N SER A 267 -42.58 -2.82 26.95
CA SER A 267 -43.79 -2.27 26.31
C SER A 267 -44.19 -3.14 25.12
N GLY A 268 -45.14 -4.06 25.34
CA GLY A 268 -45.74 -4.93 24.31
C GLY A 268 -46.61 -4.20 23.27
N GLU A 269 -46.18 -3.05 22.76
CA GLU A 269 -46.80 -2.33 21.64
C GLU A 269 -45.93 -2.47 20.38
N GLU A 270 -46.34 -3.36 19.46
CA GLU A 270 -45.71 -3.59 18.14
C GLU A 270 -45.98 -2.46 17.12
N SER A 271 -46.06 -1.19 17.54
CA SER A 271 -46.31 -0.08 16.60
C SER A 271 -45.55 1.22 16.89
N GLY A 272 -44.61 1.22 17.83
CA GLY A 272 -43.74 2.38 18.08
C GLY A 272 -42.52 2.38 17.15
N PRO A 273 -41.89 3.55 16.91
CA PRO A 273 -40.66 3.63 16.13
C PRO A 273 -39.56 2.74 16.72
N GLU A 274 -38.74 2.12 15.88
CA GLU A 274 -37.70 1.16 16.30
C GLU A 274 -36.65 1.79 17.25
N GLN A 275 -36.40 3.09 17.13
CA GLN A 275 -35.39 3.82 17.91
C GLN A 275 -35.98 4.59 19.12
N ASP A 276 -35.17 4.75 20.17
CA ASP A 276 -35.43 5.66 21.31
C ASP A 276 -35.15 7.13 20.93
N TRP A 277 -36.13 7.76 20.29
CA TRP A 277 -36.01 9.15 19.81
C TRP A 277 -35.83 10.18 20.93
N ASP A 278 -36.41 9.95 22.11
CA ASP A 278 -36.30 10.87 23.23
C ASP A 278 -34.84 10.92 23.72
N ALA A 279 -34.21 9.76 23.91
CA ALA A 279 -32.80 9.67 24.28
C ALA A 279 -31.87 10.24 23.19
N LEU A 280 -32.17 9.99 21.91
CA LEU A 280 -31.40 10.53 20.79
C LEU A 280 -31.48 12.05 20.73
N LYS A 281 -32.68 12.62 20.86
CA LYS A 281 -32.90 14.09 20.83
C LYS A 281 -32.33 14.80 22.04
N GLU A 282 -32.24 14.14 23.21
CA GLU A 282 -31.55 14.70 24.39
C GLU A 282 -30.04 14.89 24.13
N ILE A 283 -29.42 13.98 23.36
CA ILE A 283 -28.00 14.07 23.00
C ILE A 283 -27.78 15.18 21.97
N ASN A 284 -28.59 15.19 20.92
CA ASN A 284 -28.49 16.18 19.85
C ASN A 284 -29.84 16.34 19.14
N ASP A 285 -30.38 17.55 19.20
CA ASP A 285 -31.64 17.95 18.58
C ASP A 285 -31.62 17.87 17.05
N GLU A 286 -30.42 17.93 16.44
CA GLU A 286 -30.19 17.82 15.00
C GLU A 286 -30.16 16.37 14.48
N ILE A 287 -30.33 15.35 15.33
CA ILE A 287 -30.57 13.96 14.88
C ILE A 287 -32.00 13.84 14.37
N VAL A 288 -32.19 13.81 13.06
CA VAL A 288 -33.52 13.83 12.41
C VAL A 288 -33.98 12.47 11.89
N GLY A 289 -33.08 11.49 11.83
CA GLY A 289 -33.43 10.15 11.42
C GLY A 289 -32.40 9.09 11.81
N TRP A 290 -32.65 7.86 11.39
CA TRP A 290 -31.79 6.70 11.60
C TRP A 290 -31.79 5.85 10.34
N ILE A 291 -30.61 5.53 9.80
CA ILE A 291 -30.47 4.77 8.56
C ILE A 291 -29.81 3.42 8.83
N THR A 292 -30.43 2.36 8.29
CA THR A 292 -29.95 1.00 8.43
C THR A 292 -30.03 0.25 7.10
N ILE A 293 -28.96 -0.44 6.71
CA ILE A 293 -28.96 -1.45 5.65
C ILE A 293 -28.59 -2.78 6.30
N PRO A 294 -29.52 -3.76 6.37
CA PRO A 294 -29.28 -5.05 7.01
C PRO A 294 -28.01 -5.73 6.51
N ASP A 295 -27.33 -6.46 7.39
CA ASP A 295 -26.11 -7.22 7.09
C ASP A 295 -24.94 -6.38 6.55
N THR A 296 -24.97 -5.05 6.78
CA THR A 296 -23.86 -4.14 6.56
C THR A 296 -23.50 -3.39 7.85
N LYS A 297 -22.42 -2.60 7.84
CA LYS A 297 -22.11 -1.67 8.95
C LYS A 297 -22.97 -0.40 8.94
N ILE A 298 -23.88 -0.22 7.99
CA ILE A 298 -24.75 0.96 7.92
C ILE A 298 -25.87 0.78 8.95
N ASP A 299 -25.69 1.43 10.09
CA ASP A 299 -26.64 1.54 11.19
C ASP A 299 -26.29 2.79 12.01
N TYR A 300 -26.74 3.96 11.55
CA TYR A 300 -26.25 5.27 12.00
C TYR A 300 -27.37 6.30 12.21
N PRO A 301 -27.20 7.26 13.14
CA PRO A 301 -28.04 8.44 13.17
C PRO A 301 -27.81 9.31 11.92
N VAL A 302 -28.88 9.95 11.45
CA VAL A 302 -28.88 10.90 10.33
C VAL A 302 -29.13 12.29 10.87
N LEU A 303 -28.21 13.20 10.55
CA LEU A 303 -28.16 14.54 11.13
C LEU A 303 -28.56 15.59 10.09
N TYR A 304 -29.17 16.68 10.52
CA TYR A 304 -29.48 17.81 9.63
C TYR A 304 -29.12 19.12 10.31
N HIS A 305 -28.30 19.94 9.65
CA HIS A 305 -27.89 21.24 10.15
C HIS A 305 -28.48 22.33 9.25
N GLU A 306 -29.40 23.13 9.78
CA GLU A 306 -30.08 24.19 9.03
C GLU A 306 -29.11 25.26 8.47
N GLY A 307 -27.94 25.42 9.09
CA GLY A 307 -26.92 26.37 8.68
C GLY A 307 -26.01 25.89 7.55
N ASP A 308 -26.20 24.66 7.03
CA ASP A 308 -25.38 24.13 5.95
C ASP A 308 -25.64 24.83 4.62
N ASP A 309 -24.59 25.03 3.84
CA ASP A 309 -24.61 25.65 2.52
C ASP A 309 -23.59 25.00 1.59
N ARG A 310 -23.48 25.48 0.35
CA ARG A 310 -22.52 24.95 -0.63
C ARG A 310 -21.06 24.86 -0.13
N TYR A 311 -20.65 25.75 0.75
CA TYR A 311 -19.27 25.91 1.22
C TYR A 311 -19.03 25.24 2.58
N ASN A 312 -20.07 25.15 3.41
CA ASN A 312 -19.98 24.68 4.78
C ASN A 312 -20.96 23.53 5.01
N GLN A 313 -20.41 22.37 5.39
CA GLN A 313 -21.16 21.17 5.76
C GLN A 313 -20.73 20.79 7.18
N TYR A 314 -21.58 21.01 8.17
CA TYR A 314 -21.21 21.01 9.58
C TYR A 314 -20.78 19.62 10.07
N TYR A 315 -21.51 18.59 9.64
CA TYR A 315 -21.33 17.20 10.07
C TYR A 315 -20.36 16.37 9.23
N ILE A 316 -19.78 16.95 8.17
CA ILE A 316 -18.76 16.24 7.38
C ILE A 316 -17.51 15.90 8.20
N LYS A 317 -17.20 16.67 9.25
CA LYS A 317 -16.06 16.44 10.15
C LYS A 317 -16.46 16.47 11.64
N ARG A 318 -17.73 16.17 11.94
CA ARG A 318 -18.24 16.13 13.32
C ARG A 318 -19.05 14.88 13.60
N THR A 319 -18.89 14.33 14.79
CA THR A 319 -19.73 13.23 15.30
C THR A 319 -21.13 13.74 15.66
N TYR A 320 -22.05 12.82 16.00
CA TYR A 320 -23.38 13.17 16.53
C TYR A 320 -23.34 13.99 17.82
N LYS A 321 -22.20 14.01 18.55
CA LYS A 321 -21.96 14.88 19.73
C LYS A 321 -21.37 16.25 19.37
N LYS A 322 -21.30 16.60 18.08
CA LYS A 322 -20.69 17.83 17.54
C LYS A 322 -19.16 17.92 17.78
N GLU A 323 -18.52 16.81 18.14
CA GLU A 323 -17.07 16.71 18.35
C GLU A 323 -16.32 16.51 17.02
N SER A 324 -15.12 17.07 16.88
CA SER A 324 -14.31 16.93 15.67
C SER A 324 -13.90 15.48 15.40
N SER A 325 -14.17 14.98 14.20
CA SER A 325 -13.81 13.64 13.77
C SER A 325 -13.63 13.58 12.25
N GLU A 326 -12.56 12.95 11.77
CA GLU A 326 -12.35 12.71 10.33
C GLU A 326 -13.37 11.71 9.75
N TYR A 327 -14.09 10.96 10.60
CA TYR A 327 -15.19 10.08 10.21
C TYR A 327 -16.50 10.83 9.96
N GLY A 328 -16.66 12.04 10.51
CA GLY A 328 -17.90 12.81 10.41
C GLY A 328 -19.11 12.08 11.00
N SER A 329 -20.27 12.34 10.41
CA SER A 329 -21.54 11.65 10.66
C SER A 329 -22.26 11.40 9.32
N ILE A 330 -23.36 10.64 9.35
CA ILE A 330 -24.30 10.64 8.22
C ILE A 330 -25.17 11.89 8.34
N PHE A 331 -25.25 12.68 7.27
CA PHE A 331 -25.98 13.95 7.30
C PHE A 331 -26.77 14.22 6.02
N ILE A 332 -27.87 14.95 6.16
CA ILE A 332 -28.71 15.41 5.06
C ILE A 332 -28.07 16.63 4.40
N ASP A 333 -28.03 16.63 3.07
CA ASP A 333 -27.51 17.73 2.26
C ASP A 333 -28.42 18.97 2.33
N TYR A 334 -27.81 20.16 2.37
CA TYR A 334 -28.53 21.45 2.42
C TYR A 334 -29.54 21.67 1.27
N ARG A 335 -29.38 20.96 0.14
CA ARG A 335 -30.31 21.02 -1.00
C ARG A 335 -31.59 20.21 -0.78
N SER A 336 -31.66 19.41 0.26
CA SER A 336 -32.91 18.88 0.80
C SER A 336 -33.48 19.96 1.73
N THR A 337 -34.15 20.96 1.16
CA THR A 337 -34.48 22.20 1.90
C THR A 337 -35.50 22.01 3.02
N GLU A 338 -36.25 20.92 2.99
CA GLU A 338 -37.20 20.51 4.03
C GLU A 338 -36.62 19.36 4.90
N GLY A 339 -35.29 19.18 4.92
CA GLY A 339 -34.61 18.18 5.72
C GLY A 339 -35.06 16.75 5.39
N GLU A 340 -35.48 16.00 6.41
CA GLU A 340 -36.00 14.64 6.28
C GLU A 340 -37.36 14.54 5.57
N LYS A 341 -38.01 15.69 5.32
CA LYS A 341 -39.34 15.79 4.66
C LYS A 341 -39.24 16.18 3.19
N SER A 342 -38.04 16.46 2.68
CA SER A 342 -37.81 16.75 1.26
C SER A 342 -38.28 15.60 0.36
N ARG A 343 -38.65 15.95 -0.87
CA ARG A 343 -39.11 14.98 -1.88
C ARG A 343 -38.01 13.98 -2.25
N ASN A 344 -36.77 14.45 -2.32
CA ASN A 344 -35.57 13.63 -2.34
C ASN A 344 -34.68 14.00 -1.15
N VAL A 345 -34.60 13.10 -0.16
CA VAL A 345 -33.69 13.30 0.98
C VAL A 345 -32.30 12.79 0.61
N ILE A 346 -31.39 13.72 0.37
CA ILE A 346 -30.01 13.42 -0.01
C ILE A 346 -29.17 13.30 1.25
N MET A 347 -28.49 12.17 1.42
CA MET A 347 -27.63 11.90 2.57
C MET A 347 -26.20 11.63 2.12
N HIS A 348 -25.24 12.18 2.86
CA HIS A 348 -23.82 11.94 2.66
C HIS A 348 -23.21 11.18 3.83
N GLY A 349 -22.20 10.39 3.51
CA GLY A 349 -21.34 9.73 4.48
C GLY A 349 -20.00 9.41 3.85
N HIS A 350 -18.93 9.42 4.65
CA HIS A 350 -17.61 9.06 4.14
C HIS A 350 -17.53 7.59 3.72
N ASP A 351 -16.63 7.29 2.79
CA ASP A 351 -16.13 5.94 2.51
C ASP A 351 -14.84 5.74 3.32
N MET A 352 -14.96 5.13 4.50
CA MET A 352 -13.85 4.88 5.39
C MET A 352 -13.19 3.53 5.09
N LEU A 353 -11.86 3.48 5.16
CA LEU A 353 -11.07 2.27 4.88
C LEU A 353 -11.35 1.09 5.82
N ASP A 354 -11.87 1.35 7.02
CA ASP A 354 -12.29 0.34 7.98
C ASP A 354 -13.72 -0.20 7.72
N GLY A 355 -14.37 0.27 6.65
CA GLY A 355 -15.71 -0.12 6.23
C GLY A 355 -16.84 0.56 6.99
N SER A 356 -16.54 1.52 7.87
CA SER A 356 -17.57 2.29 8.59
C SER A 356 -18.20 3.39 7.72
N MET A 357 -19.21 4.07 8.26
CA MET A 357 -19.99 5.11 7.58
C MET A 357 -20.66 4.55 6.31
N PHE A 358 -20.59 5.24 5.17
CA PHE A 358 -21.19 4.79 3.92
C PHE A 358 -20.27 3.91 3.07
N ALA A 359 -19.13 3.46 3.59
CA ALA A 359 -18.29 2.47 2.89
C ALA A 359 -19.05 1.18 2.55
N GLY A 360 -20.08 0.82 3.34
CA GLY A 360 -20.97 -0.31 3.04
C GLY A 360 -21.71 -0.19 1.71
N LEU A 361 -21.92 1.03 1.17
CA LEU A 361 -22.53 1.23 -0.14
C LEU A 361 -21.64 0.69 -1.27
N LEU A 362 -20.31 0.62 -1.07
CA LEU A 362 -19.40 0.06 -2.07
C LEU A 362 -19.64 -1.44 -2.32
N GLY A 363 -20.43 -2.12 -1.49
CA GLY A 363 -20.90 -3.46 -1.81
C GLY A 363 -21.67 -3.51 -3.14
N TYR A 364 -22.47 -2.49 -3.49
CA TYR A 364 -23.19 -2.46 -4.76
C TYR A 364 -22.28 -2.22 -5.98
N SER A 365 -21.07 -1.70 -5.78
CA SER A 365 -20.05 -1.55 -6.82
C SER A 365 -18.68 -1.37 -6.18
N PRO A 366 -17.93 -2.47 -5.98
CA PRO A 366 -16.62 -2.43 -5.35
C PRO A 366 -15.64 -1.48 -6.04
N LYS A 367 -14.58 -1.08 -5.31
CA LYS A 367 -13.56 -0.17 -5.85
C LYS A 367 -12.91 -0.76 -7.11
N GLY A 368 -12.91 0.02 -8.19
CA GLY A 368 -12.38 -0.41 -9.49
C GLY A 368 -13.37 -1.20 -10.35
N ASP A 369 -14.56 -1.54 -9.82
CA ASP A 369 -15.64 -2.10 -10.61
C ASP A 369 -16.48 -0.99 -11.23
N LEU A 370 -16.82 -1.16 -12.51
CA LEU A 370 -17.66 -0.25 -13.30
C LEU A 370 -18.93 -0.96 -13.80
N LYS A 371 -19.24 -2.17 -13.29
CA LYS A 371 -20.38 -2.98 -13.71
C LYS A 371 -21.42 -3.21 -12.61
N GLY A 372 -21.11 -2.88 -11.37
CA GLY A 372 -21.93 -3.14 -10.20
C GLY A 372 -21.83 -4.59 -9.71
N ASP A 373 -22.23 -4.84 -8.48
CA ASP A 373 -22.40 -6.18 -7.91
C ASP A 373 -23.90 -6.51 -7.79
N LEU A 374 -24.39 -7.31 -8.75
CA LEU A 374 -25.80 -7.70 -8.77
C LEU A 374 -26.14 -8.62 -7.59
N GLU A 375 -25.21 -9.48 -7.16
CA GLU A 375 -25.46 -10.42 -6.04
C GLU A 375 -25.63 -9.62 -4.75
N PHE A 376 -24.76 -8.64 -4.51
CA PHE A 376 -24.91 -7.73 -3.37
C PHE A 376 -26.24 -6.96 -3.40
N TYR A 377 -26.68 -6.46 -4.57
CA TYR A 377 -28.01 -5.85 -4.68
C TYR A 377 -29.14 -6.83 -4.33
N GLN A 378 -29.04 -8.08 -4.78
CA GLN A 378 -30.07 -9.09 -4.51
C GLN A 378 -30.15 -9.46 -3.02
N GLU A 379 -29.04 -9.41 -2.30
CA GLU A 379 -28.99 -9.61 -0.85
C GLU A 379 -29.48 -8.39 -0.05
N HIS A 380 -29.25 -7.17 -0.57
CA HIS A 380 -29.57 -5.91 0.11
C HIS A 380 -30.48 -4.96 -0.70
N PRO A 381 -31.69 -5.35 -1.14
CA PRO A 381 -32.52 -4.52 -2.02
C PRO A 381 -33.28 -3.39 -1.31
N VAL A 382 -33.27 -3.37 0.03
CA VAL A 382 -34.11 -2.50 0.86
C VAL A 382 -33.28 -1.78 1.92
N ILE A 383 -33.56 -0.49 2.10
CA ILE A 383 -32.95 0.41 3.07
C ILE A 383 -34.02 0.81 4.09
N THR A 384 -33.64 0.90 5.36
CA THR A 384 -34.50 1.45 6.42
C THR A 384 -34.07 2.87 6.71
N PHE A 385 -35.01 3.81 6.69
CA PHE A 385 -34.77 5.18 7.14
C PHE A 385 -35.94 5.60 8.01
N ASN A 386 -35.72 5.58 9.31
CA ASN A 386 -36.72 5.92 10.31
C ASN A 386 -36.55 7.37 10.72
N THR A 387 -37.65 8.04 11.03
CA THR A 387 -37.67 9.39 11.60
C THR A 387 -38.51 9.40 12.87
N PRO A 388 -38.47 10.47 13.69
CA PRO A 388 -39.37 10.61 14.83
C PRO A 388 -40.86 10.50 14.45
N ASP A 389 -41.21 10.83 13.19
CA ASP A 389 -42.58 10.79 12.67
C ASP A 389 -43.02 9.35 12.28
N GLY A 390 -42.09 8.40 12.17
CA GLY A 390 -42.39 6.99 11.94
C GLY A 390 -41.32 6.22 11.16
N ASP A 391 -41.44 4.89 11.21
CA ASP A 391 -40.54 3.98 10.52
C ASP A 391 -40.87 3.86 9.03
N ALA A 392 -39.83 3.75 8.20
CA ALA A 392 -40.02 3.58 6.76
C ALA A 392 -38.95 2.71 6.11
N LYS A 393 -39.41 1.87 5.18
CA LYS A 393 -38.56 1.09 4.28
C LYS A 393 -38.53 1.75 2.91
N TYR A 394 -37.40 1.63 2.23
CA TYR A 394 -37.14 2.19 0.92
C TYR A 394 -36.57 1.11 0.01
N LYS A 395 -37.18 0.88 -1.14
CA LYS A 395 -36.72 -0.09 -2.14
C LYS A 395 -35.75 0.58 -3.09
N ILE A 396 -34.56 0.02 -3.27
CA ILE A 396 -33.57 0.60 -4.19
C ILE A 396 -34.13 0.61 -5.61
N ILE A 397 -33.93 1.70 -6.33
CA ILE A 397 -34.39 1.89 -7.71
C ILE A 397 -33.25 2.22 -8.69
N SER A 398 -32.10 2.65 -8.18
CA SER A 398 -30.91 2.91 -8.99
C SER A 398 -29.63 2.85 -8.15
N VAL A 399 -28.55 2.32 -8.73
CA VAL A 399 -27.18 2.39 -8.19
C VAL A 399 -26.25 2.78 -9.33
N PHE A 400 -25.50 3.88 -9.19
CA PHE A 400 -24.61 4.34 -10.25
C PHE A 400 -23.40 5.12 -9.74
N LYS A 401 -22.37 5.22 -10.57
CA LYS A 401 -21.21 6.10 -10.34
C LYS A 401 -21.32 7.36 -11.19
N THR A 402 -21.05 8.52 -10.60
CA THR A 402 -21.09 9.82 -11.29
C THR A 402 -19.96 10.73 -10.84
N SER A 403 -19.76 11.82 -11.59
CA SER A 403 -18.73 12.83 -11.34
C SER A 403 -19.34 14.10 -10.74
N THR A 404 -18.62 14.76 -9.82
CA THR A 404 -18.94 16.13 -9.39
C THR A 404 -18.17 17.21 -10.15
N ARG A 405 -17.42 16.84 -11.19
CA ARG A 405 -16.55 17.71 -11.99
C ARG A 405 -17.09 17.94 -13.38
N TYR A 406 -17.08 19.20 -13.82
CA TYR A 406 -17.50 19.59 -15.18
C TYR A 406 -16.50 19.10 -16.25
N GLU A 407 -15.22 18.97 -15.89
CA GLU A 407 -14.17 18.50 -16.80
C GLU A 407 -14.35 17.03 -17.18
N HIS A 408 -15.21 16.30 -16.46
CA HIS A 408 -15.55 14.91 -16.74
C HIS A 408 -16.73 14.76 -17.70
N GLY A 409 -17.21 15.86 -18.29
CA GLY A 409 -18.30 15.87 -19.27
C GLY A 409 -19.56 16.58 -18.80
N GLU A 410 -20.67 16.27 -19.47
CA GLU A 410 -21.99 16.77 -19.08
C GLU A 410 -22.30 16.43 -17.61
N PHE A 411 -22.44 17.47 -16.79
CA PHE A 411 -22.67 17.32 -15.36
C PHE A 411 -24.11 16.86 -15.10
N PHE A 412 -24.26 15.67 -14.52
CA PHE A 412 -25.54 15.22 -13.98
C PHE A 412 -25.67 15.66 -12.51
N ASN A 413 -26.56 16.61 -12.26
CA ASN A 413 -26.87 17.07 -10.91
C ASN A 413 -27.72 16.04 -10.15
N TYR A 414 -27.10 14.96 -9.67
CA TYR A 414 -27.78 13.94 -8.84
C TYR A 414 -28.21 14.47 -7.46
N MET A 415 -27.75 15.66 -7.07
CA MET A 415 -27.95 16.25 -5.76
C MET A 415 -29.04 17.34 -5.82
N GLN A 416 -30.19 16.95 -6.35
CA GLN A 416 -31.40 17.78 -6.41
C GLN A 416 -32.42 17.26 -5.39
N GLY A 417 -32.67 18.03 -4.33
CA GLY A 417 -33.60 17.65 -3.26
C GLY A 417 -35.06 18.03 -3.57
N ASP A 418 -35.24 19.15 -4.29
CA ASP A 418 -36.54 19.74 -4.60
C ASP A 418 -36.74 19.92 -6.11
N PHE A 419 -38.01 19.96 -6.52
CA PHE A 419 -38.43 19.92 -7.92
C PHE A 419 -39.57 20.90 -8.16
N ASN A 420 -39.52 21.63 -9.28
CA ASN A 420 -40.54 22.62 -9.64
C ASN A 420 -41.81 21.98 -10.19
N SER A 421 -41.74 20.74 -10.68
CA SER A 421 -42.90 19.99 -11.15
C SER A 421 -42.69 18.47 -11.15
N ASP A 422 -43.78 17.73 -11.30
CA ASP A 422 -43.75 16.27 -11.43
C ASP A 422 -43.04 15.80 -12.70
N ALA A 423 -43.10 16.59 -13.79
CA ALA A 423 -42.33 16.31 -14.99
C ALA A 423 -40.81 16.41 -14.76
N GLU A 424 -40.35 17.42 -14.01
CA GLU A 424 -38.94 17.57 -13.65
C GLU A 424 -38.50 16.42 -12.75
N TYR A 425 -39.30 16.10 -11.73
CA TYR A 425 -39.03 14.99 -10.80
C TYR A 425 -38.92 13.65 -11.52
N MET A 426 -39.86 13.32 -12.39
CA MET A 426 -39.82 12.05 -13.12
C MET A 426 -38.69 12.00 -14.14
N ASN A 427 -38.30 13.15 -14.72
CA ASN A 427 -37.12 13.22 -15.57
C ASN A 427 -35.82 13.01 -14.75
N PHE A 428 -35.75 13.50 -13.51
CA PHE A 428 -34.66 13.18 -12.58
C PHE A 428 -34.61 11.68 -12.26
N VAL A 429 -35.73 11.07 -11.85
CA VAL A 429 -35.81 9.63 -11.57
C VAL A 429 -35.39 8.81 -12.79
N TYR A 430 -35.86 9.16 -13.99
CA TYR A 430 -35.41 8.53 -15.23
C TYR A 430 -33.89 8.65 -15.43
N ASN A 431 -33.33 9.84 -15.25
CA ASN A 431 -31.91 10.09 -15.39
C ASN A 431 -31.05 9.31 -14.38
N THR A 432 -31.55 9.05 -13.18
CA THR A 432 -30.89 8.14 -12.24
C THR A 432 -30.94 6.69 -12.73
N ARG A 433 -32.07 6.24 -13.31
CA ARG A 433 -32.25 4.85 -13.73
C ARG A 433 -31.46 4.47 -14.98
N VAL A 434 -31.36 5.36 -15.97
CA VAL A 434 -30.52 5.10 -17.16
C VAL A 434 -29.03 5.01 -16.82
N ARG A 435 -28.60 5.57 -15.69
CA ARG A 435 -27.23 5.47 -15.16
C ARG A 435 -27.03 4.24 -14.29
N SER A 436 -28.12 3.60 -13.84
CA SER A 436 -28.08 2.45 -12.95
C SER A 436 -27.27 1.30 -13.55
N PHE A 437 -26.41 0.67 -12.74
CA PHE A 437 -25.76 -0.60 -13.07
C PHE A 437 -26.76 -1.75 -13.25
N PHE A 438 -27.97 -1.61 -12.73
CA PHE A 438 -28.97 -2.67 -12.68
C PHE A 438 -30.31 -2.21 -13.26
N ASN A 439 -30.98 -3.11 -13.97
CA ASN A 439 -32.41 -3.02 -14.26
C ASN A 439 -33.15 -3.57 -13.04
N ILE A 440 -33.86 -2.69 -12.31
CA ILE A 440 -34.44 -3.00 -11.00
C ILE A 440 -35.97 -3.05 -11.09
N PRO A 441 -36.62 -4.16 -10.69
CA PRO A 441 -38.07 -4.42 -10.84
C PRO A 441 -38.90 -3.73 -9.75
N VAL A 442 -38.60 -2.47 -9.46
CA VAL A 442 -39.28 -1.65 -8.47
C VAL A 442 -39.93 -0.49 -9.22
N THR A 443 -41.25 -0.32 -9.11
CA THR A 443 -41.94 0.77 -9.81
C THR A 443 -41.64 2.14 -9.20
N CYS A 444 -41.93 3.24 -9.88
CA CYS A 444 -41.84 4.58 -9.28
C CYS A 444 -42.71 5.54 -10.07
N ASN A 445 -43.45 6.41 -9.38
CA ASN A 445 -44.22 7.48 -10.00
C ASN A 445 -44.04 8.81 -9.28
N GLU A 446 -44.72 9.83 -9.78
CA GLU A 446 -44.59 11.21 -9.33
C GLU A 446 -44.92 11.41 -7.85
N ASN A 447 -45.72 10.55 -7.23
CA ASN A 447 -46.13 10.73 -5.84
C ASN A 447 -45.19 10.06 -4.83
N ASP A 448 -44.20 9.31 -5.30
CA ASP A 448 -43.32 8.53 -4.45
C ASP A 448 -42.14 9.39 -3.96
N PRO A 449 -41.89 9.53 -2.64
CA PRO A 449 -40.66 10.12 -2.12
C PRO A 449 -39.46 9.19 -2.32
N ILE A 450 -38.27 9.78 -2.48
CA ILE A 450 -37.02 9.05 -2.61
C ILE A 450 -35.98 9.50 -1.58
N ILE A 451 -35.00 8.64 -1.34
CA ILE A 451 -33.75 8.96 -0.65
C ILE A 451 -32.59 8.75 -1.64
N THR A 452 -31.55 9.57 -1.52
CA THR A 452 -30.32 9.47 -2.30
C THR A 452 -29.14 9.38 -1.35
N LEU A 453 -28.46 8.25 -1.31
CA LEU A 453 -27.24 8.05 -0.51
C LEU A 453 -26.01 8.26 -1.39
N SER A 454 -25.08 9.10 -0.95
CA SER A 454 -23.88 9.43 -1.71
C SER A 454 -22.62 9.23 -0.89
N THR A 455 -21.63 8.57 -1.49
CA THR A 455 -20.28 8.41 -0.92
C THR A 455 -19.21 8.54 -1.98
N CYS A 456 -17.98 8.85 -1.56
CA CYS A 456 -16.82 8.92 -2.46
C CYS A 456 -16.53 7.56 -3.10
N CYS A 457 -16.18 7.56 -4.38
CA CYS A 457 -15.50 6.44 -5.02
C CYS A 457 -14.30 6.96 -5.83
N TYR A 458 -13.29 6.11 -6.02
CA TYR A 458 -11.94 6.56 -6.41
C TYR A 458 -11.47 6.01 -7.76
N GLU A 459 -12.39 5.52 -8.60
CA GLU A 459 -12.10 5.13 -9.99
C GLU A 459 -11.58 6.32 -10.80
N PHE A 460 -12.14 7.49 -10.53
CA PHE A 460 -11.67 8.79 -11.00
C PHE A 460 -11.76 9.80 -9.86
N TYR A 461 -10.99 10.88 -9.97
CA TYR A 461 -10.96 11.93 -8.97
C TYR A 461 -12.36 12.59 -8.79
N GLN A 462 -12.82 12.73 -7.55
CA GLN A 462 -14.15 13.28 -7.23
C GLN A 462 -15.34 12.56 -7.89
N TRP A 463 -15.24 11.24 -8.03
CA TRP A 463 -16.41 10.43 -8.33
C TRP A 463 -17.19 10.09 -7.06
N ARG A 464 -18.46 9.75 -7.26
CA ARG A 464 -19.41 9.37 -6.22
C ARG A 464 -20.13 8.10 -6.63
N LEU A 465 -20.27 7.18 -5.68
CA LEU A 465 -21.25 6.11 -5.76
C LEU A 465 -22.55 6.63 -5.17
N VAL A 466 -23.64 6.49 -5.93
CA VAL A 466 -24.96 6.99 -5.59
C VAL A 466 -25.95 5.84 -5.58
N VAL A 467 -26.70 5.70 -4.48
CA VAL A 467 -27.80 4.74 -4.34
C VAL A 467 -29.09 5.54 -4.15
N VAL A 468 -30.06 5.31 -5.03
CA VAL A 468 -31.38 5.95 -4.96
C VAL A 468 -32.42 4.90 -4.60
N ALA A 469 -33.23 5.17 -3.59
CA ALA A 469 -34.28 4.27 -3.12
C ALA A 469 -35.60 5.00 -2.92
N ARG A 470 -36.70 4.30 -3.23
CA ARG A 470 -38.07 4.82 -3.22
C ARG A 470 -38.83 4.32 -2.00
N LYS A 471 -39.51 5.21 -1.28
CA LYS A 471 -40.27 4.87 -0.07
C LYS A 471 -41.34 3.82 -0.38
N VAL A 472 -41.46 2.78 0.45
CA VAL A 472 -42.53 1.78 0.33
C VAL A 472 -43.87 2.46 0.58
N ARG A 473 -44.83 2.25 -0.31
CA ARG A 473 -46.16 2.87 -0.24
C ARG A 473 -46.99 2.24 0.89
N PRO A 474 -47.98 2.95 1.45
CA PRO A 474 -48.90 2.36 2.42
C PRO A 474 -49.57 1.09 1.87
N GLY A 475 -49.40 -0.03 2.57
CA GLY A 475 -49.96 -1.34 2.18
C GLY A 475 -49.20 -2.08 1.06
N GLU A 476 -48.09 -1.53 0.55
CA GLU A 476 -47.19 -2.23 -0.36
C GLU A 476 -46.33 -3.23 0.42
N ASP A 477 -46.14 -4.44 -0.12
CA ASP A 477 -45.18 -5.41 0.42
C ASP A 477 -43.77 -4.81 0.42
N THR A 478 -43.01 -4.97 1.51
CA THR A 478 -41.63 -4.48 1.63
C THR A 478 -40.65 -5.27 0.77
N ASN A 479 -40.97 -6.51 0.39
CA ASN A 479 -40.10 -7.37 -0.41
C ASN A 479 -39.94 -6.87 -1.85
N VAL A 480 -38.77 -7.17 -2.43
CA VAL A 480 -38.47 -6.94 -3.84
C VAL A 480 -38.28 -8.31 -4.50
N ASP A 481 -38.92 -8.54 -5.64
CA ASP A 481 -38.65 -9.74 -6.45
C ASP A 481 -37.31 -9.59 -7.17
N VAL A 482 -36.23 -9.80 -6.44
CA VAL A 482 -34.85 -9.64 -6.91
C VAL A 482 -34.46 -10.60 -8.03
N SER A 483 -35.27 -11.64 -8.30
CA SER A 483 -35.06 -12.57 -9.42
C SER A 483 -35.31 -11.92 -10.79
N LEU A 484 -36.09 -10.83 -10.81
CA LEU A 484 -36.34 -10.04 -12.02
C LEU A 484 -35.28 -8.95 -12.25
N ALA A 485 -34.37 -8.75 -11.28
CA ALA A 485 -33.27 -7.80 -11.44
C ALA A 485 -32.18 -8.38 -12.35
N SER A 486 -31.59 -7.52 -13.17
CA SER A 486 -30.51 -7.88 -14.10
C SER A 486 -29.49 -6.76 -14.20
N ARG A 487 -28.30 -7.07 -14.71
CA ARG A 487 -27.32 -6.04 -15.06
C ARG A 487 -27.83 -5.19 -16.22
N ASN A 488 -27.60 -3.90 -16.14
CA ASN A 488 -27.76 -2.99 -17.27
C ASN A 488 -26.53 -3.13 -18.16
N GLU A 489 -26.73 -3.47 -19.43
CA GLU A 489 -25.64 -3.66 -20.40
C GLU A 489 -25.10 -2.34 -20.96
N ALA A 490 -25.85 -1.25 -20.84
CA ALA A 490 -25.47 0.06 -21.34
C ALA A 490 -25.82 1.20 -20.36
N PRO A 491 -25.30 1.16 -19.12
CA PRO A 491 -25.45 2.27 -18.19
C PRO A 491 -24.76 3.52 -18.74
N LEU A 492 -25.41 4.66 -18.54
CA LEU A 492 -24.84 5.96 -18.89
C LEU A 492 -23.79 6.37 -17.84
N PHE A 493 -22.55 6.62 -18.28
CA PHE A 493 -21.46 7.13 -17.44
C PHE A 493 -21.13 8.59 -17.74
N PRO A 494 -20.36 9.28 -16.87
CA PRO A 494 -19.70 10.54 -17.22
C PRO A 494 -18.75 10.38 -18.43
N ASP A 495 -18.57 11.44 -19.22
CA ASP A 495 -17.82 11.38 -20.49
C ASP A 495 -16.37 10.90 -20.33
N VAL A 496 -15.73 11.21 -19.20
CA VAL A 496 -14.37 10.74 -18.87
C VAL A 496 -14.24 9.21 -18.88
N TYR A 497 -15.33 8.48 -18.62
CA TYR A 497 -15.36 7.03 -18.74
C TYR A 497 -15.11 6.60 -20.19
N TYR A 498 -15.86 7.14 -21.14
CA TYR A 498 -15.77 6.78 -22.55
C TYR A 498 -14.45 7.26 -23.17
N GLN A 499 -13.92 8.38 -22.70
CA GLN A 499 -12.58 8.86 -23.09
C GLN A 499 -11.47 7.88 -22.65
N ARG A 500 -11.58 7.31 -21.45
CA ARG A 500 -10.57 6.40 -20.89
C ARG A 500 -10.70 4.96 -21.40
N TYR A 501 -11.92 4.44 -21.45
CA TYR A 501 -12.20 3.02 -21.70
C TYR A 501 -12.76 2.74 -23.11
N GLY A 502 -13.05 3.79 -23.89
CA GLY A 502 -13.71 3.66 -25.19
C GLY A 502 -15.21 3.35 -25.07
N GLY A 503 -15.81 2.95 -26.19
CA GLY A 503 -17.25 2.67 -26.28
C GLY A 503 -18.06 3.86 -26.81
N THR A 504 -19.37 3.66 -26.97
CA THR A 504 -20.31 4.70 -27.44
C THR A 504 -21.17 5.14 -26.26
N ARG A 505 -21.13 6.44 -25.97
CA ARG A 505 -21.99 7.07 -24.97
C ARG A 505 -23.46 6.94 -25.40
N PRO A 506 -24.35 6.36 -24.58
CA PRO A 506 -25.78 6.40 -24.84
C PRO A 506 -26.30 7.83 -24.76
N GLU A 507 -27.17 8.23 -25.68
CA GLU A 507 -27.85 9.53 -25.63
C GLU A 507 -29.19 9.36 -24.91
N PRO A 508 -29.32 9.84 -23.65
CA PRO A 508 -30.56 9.67 -22.89
C PRO A 508 -31.68 10.51 -23.50
N LEU A 509 -32.89 9.94 -23.54
CA LEU A 509 -34.11 10.69 -23.87
C LEU A 509 -34.61 11.46 -22.65
N THR A 510 -35.65 12.27 -22.81
CA THR A 510 -36.44 12.74 -21.64
C THR A 510 -37.39 11.64 -21.17
N PHE A 511 -37.83 11.70 -19.91
CA PHE A 511 -38.79 10.73 -19.36
C PHE A 511 -40.06 10.60 -20.22
N LYS A 512 -40.73 11.71 -20.58
CA LYS A 512 -41.95 11.74 -21.40
C LYS A 512 -41.70 11.09 -22.76
N THR A 513 -40.54 11.37 -23.38
CA THR A 513 -40.18 10.79 -24.68
C THR A 513 -39.91 9.29 -24.57
N ALA A 514 -39.17 8.85 -23.54
CA ALA A 514 -38.88 7.44 -23.30
C ALA A 514 -40.15 6.65 -22.96
N ASN A 515 -40.99 7.19 -22.07
CA ASN A 515 -42.26 6.61 -21.66
C ASN A 515 -43.24 6.52 -22.83
N GLY A 516 -43.36 7.58 -23.65
CA GLY A 516 -44.20 7.58 -24.85
C GLY A 516 -43.74 6.57 -25.93
N LYS A 517 -42.47 6.17 -25.90
CA LYS A 517 -41.91 5.09 -26.75
C LYS A 517 -42.01 3.70 -26.12
N GLY A 518 -42.55 3.57 -24.89
CA GLY A 518 -42.64 2.30 -24.18
C GLY A 518 -41.28 1.76 -23.67
N LEU A 519 -40.29 2.65 -23.48
CA LEU A 519 -38.96 2.29 -22.97
C LEU A 519 -38.86 2.35 -21.44
N VAL A 520 -39.97 2.71 -20.78
CA VAL A 520 -40.07 2.84 -19.33
C VAL A 520 -41.11 1.81 -18.85
N ASP A 521 -40.64 0.73 -18.26
CA ASP A 521 -41.45 -0.39 -17.79
C ASP A 521 -41.76 -0.33 -16.27
N TRP A 522 -41.06 0.54 -15.55
CA TRP A 522 -41.18 0.73 -14.10
C TRP A 522 -42.11 1.89 -13.69
N TYR A 523 -42.64 2.68 -14.63
CA TYR A 523 -43.55 3.77 -14.30
C TYR A 523 -45.00 3.29 -14.18
N ASP A 524 -45.64 3.56 -13.05
CA ASP A 524 -47.01 3.15 -12.74
C ASP A 524 -47.96 4.33 -12.41
N GLY A 525 -47.55 5.56 -12.74
CA GLY A 525 -48.36 6.77 -12.55
C GLY A 525 -49.36 7.03 -13.68
N LYS A 526 -50.06 8.17 -13.59
CA LYS A 526 -51.14 8.51 -14.54
C LYS A 526 -50.66 9.09 -15.87
N GLY A 527 -49.38 9.41 -16.01
CA GLY A 527 -48.74 9.91 -17.23
C GLY A 527 -49.03 11.39 -17.57
N ASN A 528 -49.97 12.03 -16.90
CA ASN A 528 -50.33 13.45 -17.08
C ASN A 528 -49.41 14.37 -16.28
N LEU A 529 -48.10 14.34 -16.55
CA LEU A 529 -47.12 15.10 -15.79
C LEU A 529 -47.11 16.59 -16.19
N GLU A 530 -47.48 17.45 -15.26
CA GLU A 530 -47.45 18.91 -15.43
C GLU A 530 -46.01 19.47 -15.36
N GLY A 531 -45.77 20.57 -16.07
CA GLY A 531 -44.50 21.30 -16.08
C GLY A 531 -43.43 20.78 -17.06
N SER A 532 -42.25 21.41 -16.97
CA SER A 532 -41.10 21.17 -17.84
C SER A 532 -40.28 19.98 -17.37
N GLU A 533 -39.67 19.24 -18.30
CA GLU A 533 -38.67 18.20 -17.99
C GLU A 533 -37.25 18.77 -17.90
N ASP A 534 -37.10 20.07 -18.14
CA ASP A 534 -35.81 20.72 -18.29
C ASP A 534 -35.02 20.70 -16.96
N LEU A 535 -33.85 20.06 -17.00
CA LEU A 535 -32.90 19.97 -15.89
C LEU A 535 -32.08 21.26 -15.73
N THR A 536 -32.21 22.24 -16.63
CA THR A 536 -31.40 23.47 -16.60
C THR A 536 -31.79 24.46 -15.50
N ALA A 537 -32.90 24.23 -14.78
CA ALA A 537 -33.33 25.05 -13.65
C ALA A 537 -32.58 24.75 -12.33
N THR A 538 -31.25 24.60 -12.35
CA THR A 538 -30.41 24.80 -11.14
C THR A 538 -28.97 25.20 -11.44
N ILE A 539 -28.69 25.72 -12.63
CA ILE A 539 -27.62 26.71 -12.80
C ILE A 539 -28.31 28.05 -12.62
N ALA A 540 -28.44 28.51 -11.37
CA ALA A 540 -28.67 29.92 -11.15
C ALA A 540 -27.57 30.66 -11.89
N SER A 541 -27.99 31.39 -12.92
CA SER A 541 -27.28 32.46 -13.59
C SER A 541 -26.24 33.12 -12.69
N ASN A 542 -25.00 33.24 -13.17
CA ASN A 542 -24.12 34.32 -12.73
C ASN A 542 -24.92 35.64 -12.76
N PRO A 543 -25.12 36.35 -11.62
CA PRO A 543 -25.41 37.76 -11.69
C PRO A 543 -24.06 38.45 -11.88
N THR A 544 -23.81 38.86 -13.13
CA THR A 544 -22.72 39.76 -13.49
C THR A 544 -22.86 41.08 -12.73
N GLU A 545 -21.74 41.54 -12.16
CA GLU A 545 -21.46 42.86 -11.54
C GLU A 545 -22.25 43.29 -10.27
N PRO A 546 -21.54 43.65 -9.17
CA PRO A 546 -22.15 44.37 -8.07
C PRO A 546 -22.41 45.85 -8.46
N PRO A 547 -23.56 46.44 -8.10
CA PRO A 547 -23.78 47.87 -8.28
C PRO A 547 -22.94 48.69 -7.30
N THR A 548 -22.44 49.82 -7.82
CA THR A 548 -21.64 50.84 -7.14
C THR A 548 -22.41 51.55 -6.00
N GLU A 549 -21.70 51.76 -4.89
CA GLU A 549 -21.99 52.40 -3.56
C GLU A 549 -22.68 53.81 -3.52
N PRO A 550 -22.97 54.45 -2.34
CA PRO A 550 -23.39 54.06 -0.95
C PRO A 550 -24.50 55.05 -0.38
N PRO A 551 -24.77 55.32 0.96
CA PRO A 551 -24.23 54.84 2.27
C PRO A 551 -25.23 54.60 3.46
N LYS A 552 -24.80 53.89 4.52
CA LYS A 552 -24.55 54.45 5.90
C LYS A 552 -24.15 53.41 7.00
N LYS A 553 -22.91 53.57 7.48
CA LYS A 553 -22.31 53.47 8.85
C LYS A 553 -22.81 52.43 9.87
N ASN A 554 -21.89 51.56 10.31
CA ASN A 554 -21.28 51.61 11.66
C ASN A 554 -20.00 50.74 11.80
N ALA A 555 -18.92 51.41 12.26
CA ALA A 555 -17.67 51.02 12.97
C ALA A 555 -16.84 49.74 12.63
N PRO A 556 -15.49 49.80 12.73
CA PRO A 556 -14.57 48.88 12.05
C PRO A 556 -14.16 47.64 12.86
N LYS A 557 -14.04 46.48 12.19
CA LYS A 557 -13.24 45.30 12.61
C LYS A 557 -11.90 45.34 11.85
N PRO A 558 -10.80 44.74 12.37
CA PRO A 558 -9.47 44.89 11.78
C PRO A 558 -9.41 44.28 10.39
N THR A 559 -8.85 45.00 9.43
CA THR A 559 -8.53 44.50 8.08
C THR A 559 -7.38 43.51 8.18
N GLU A 560 -7.68 42.23 7.93
CA GLU A 560 -6.64 41.26 7.58
C GLU A 560 -6.01 41.67 6.23
N PRO A 561 -4.69 41.45 6.05
CA PRO A 561 -4.03 41.73 4.78
C PRO A 561 -4.60 40.85 3.67
N PRO A 562 -4.61 41.32 2.41
CA PRO A 562 -5.12 40.54 1.29
C PRO A 562 -4.34 39.21 1.17
N VAL A 563 -5.08 38.10 1.11
CA VAL A 563 -4.53 36.77 0.86
C VAL A 563 -3.98 36.76 -0.57
N ILE A 564 -2.69 36.48 -0.73
CA ILE A 564 -2.06 36.32 -2.04
C ILE A 564 -2.03 34.83 -2.37
N THR A 565 -2.76 34.43 -3.40
CA THR A 565 -2.84 33.04 -3.87
C THR A 565 -1.68 32.72 -4.82
N TYR A 566 -1.07 31.54 -4.66
CA TYR A 566 -0.03 31.01 -5.54
C TYR A 566 -0.44 29.63 -6.05
N PHE A 567 -0.22 29.36 -7.33
CA PHE A 567 -0.54 28.11 -8.00
C PHE A 567 0.73 27.36 -8.40
N PRO A 568 0.88 26.08 -8.04
CA PRO A 568 2.02 25.29 -8.48
C PRO A 568 1.85 24.88 -9.96
N VAL A 569 2.86 25.13 -10.78
CA VAL A 569 2.95 24.69 -12.18
C VAL A 569 4.19 23.84 -12.34
N THR A 570 4.04 22.59 -12.77
CA THR A 570 5.14 21.64 -12.96
C THR A 570 5.25 21.24 -14.42
N TYR A 571 6.38 21.55 -15.04
CA TYR A 571 6.77 20.97 -16.32
C TYR A 571 7.37 19.59 -16.09
N ARG A 572 6.97 18.62 -16.90
CA ARG A 572 7.37 17.21 -16.79
C ARG A 572 8.34 16.81 -17.92
N ASN A 573 9.09 15.74 -17.71
CA ASN A 573 9.79 15.02 -18.78
C ASN A 573 8.86 14.02 -19.46
N PHE A 574 9.31 13.39 -20.56
CA PHE A 574 8.55 12.35 -21.26
C PHE A 574 8.22 11.14 -20.34
N ASP A 575 9.08 10.85 -19.36
CA ASP A 575 8.91 9.76 -18.39
C ASP A 575 8.06 10.16 -17.16
N GLY A 576 7.54 11.39 -17.15
CA GLY A 576 6.73 11.94 -16.05
C GLY A 576 7.54 12.43 -14.84
N SER A 577 8.87 12.33 -14.87
CA SER A 577 9.72 12.98 -13.86
C SER A 577 9.61 14.51 -13.96
N GLN A 578 9.91 15.21 -12.85
CA GLN A 578 9.83 16.67 -12.83
C GLN A 578 10.97 17.29 -13.66
N TYR A 579 10.60 18.10 -14.65
CA TYR A 579 11.54 18.90 -15.45
C TYR A 579 11.79 20.26 -14.81
N ALA A 580 10.72 21.00 -14.48
CA ALA A 580 10.79 22.28 -13.77
C ALA A 580 9.51 22.51 -12.95
N ALA A 581 9.56 23.37 -11.92
CA ALA A 581 8.39 23.72 -11.12
C ALA A 581 8.41 25.20 -10.71
N TYR A 582 7.25 25.84 -10.76
CA TYR A 582 7.04 27.26 -10.44
C TYR A 582 5.83 27.42 -9.51
N ASN A 583 5.91 28.33 -8.56
CA ASN A 583 4.73 28.81 -7.82
C ASN A 583 4.35 30.18 -8.40
N VAL A 584 3.32 30.21 -9.23
CA VAL A 584 2.89 31.40 -9.98
C VAL A 584 1.82 32.13 -9.17
N LYS A 585 2.00 33.42 -8.93
CA LYS A 585 1.00 34.23 -8.24
C LYS A 585 -0.21 34.44 -9.15
N GLU A 586 -1.41 34.43 -8.56
CA GLU A 586 -2.66 34.72 -9.27
C GLU A 586 -2.56 36.03 -10.08
N GLY A 587 -2.79 35.94 -11.39
CA GLY A 587 -2.70 37.05 -12.35
C GLY A 587 -1.33 37.26 -13.01
N ASP A 588 -0.26 36.61 -12.55
CA ASP A 588 1.06 36.69 -13.19
C ASP A 588 1.19 35.66 -14.34
N PRO A 589 1.96 35.96 -15.40
CA PRO A 589 2.19 35.01 -16.50
C PRO A 589 3.02 33.81 -16.05
N VAL A 590 2.70 32.62 -16.57
CA VAL A 590 3.44 31.39 -16.28
C VAL A 590 4.84 31.43 -16.92
N PRO A 591 5.93 31.24 -16.16
CA PRO A 591 7.27 31.18 -16.71
C PRO A 591 7.46 29.96 -17.63
N THR A 592 8.15 30.15 -18.76
CA THR A 592 8.61 29.03 -19.61
C THR A 592 9.97 28.54 -19.08
N PRO A 593 10.17 27.21 -18.92
CA PRO A 593 11.42 26.68 -18.40
C PRO A 593 12.58 26.80 -19.40
N ASP A 594 13.78 27.00 -18.86
CA ASP A 594 15.01 27.09 -19.64
C ASP A 594 15.45 25.69 -20.13
N GLY A 595 15.77 25.59 -21.43
CA GLY A 595 16.21 24.35 -22.07
C GLY A 595 15.10 23.61 -22.80
N THR A 596 15.48 22.51 -23.46
CA THR A 596 14.57 21.67 -24.24
C THR A 596 14.54 20.27 -23.63
N PRO A 597 13.38 19.70 -23.27
CA PRO A 597 13.29 18.34 -22.81
C PRO A 597 13.67 17.37 -23.95
N VAL A 598 14.31 16.26 -23.61
CA VAL A 598 14.80 15.27 -24.58
C VAL A 598 14.09 13.94 -24.33
N MET A 599 13.63 13.31 -25.41
CA MET A 599 13.14 11.94 -25.40
C MET A 599 14.22 11.02 -26.00
N PRO A 600 14.57 9.89 -25.36
CA PRO A 600 15.50 8.92 -25.91
C PRO A 600 15.05 8.43 -27.28
N GLU A 601 15.99 8.36 -28.22
CA GLU A 601 15.77 7.72 -29.51
C GLU A 601 15.50 6.22 -29.36
N ASP A 602 14.76 5.64 -30.31
CA ASP A 602 14.54 4.20 -30.41
C ASP A 602 15.16 3.64 -31.69
N ASP A 603 14.91 2.36 -31.99
CA ASP A 603 15.49 1.67 -33.15
C ASP A 603 15.07 2.26 -34.50
N PHE A 604 14.01 3.08 -34.53
CA PHE A 604 13.37 3.57 -35.75
C PHE A 604 13.33 5.10 -35.85
N TYR A 605 13.27 5.82 -34.73
CA TYR A 605 13.05 7.25 -34.68
C TYR A 605 13.98 7.98 -33.71
N THR A 606 14.38 9.18 -34.09
CA THR A 606 14.76 10.26 -33.16
C THR A 606 13.52 11.10 -32.87
N TYR A 607 13.49 11.78 -31.72
CA TYR A 607 12.33 12.55 -31.28
C TYR A 607 12.70 14.03 -31.13
N GLU A 608 12.09 14.89 -31.93
CA GLU A 608 12.29 16.34 -31.87
C GLU A 608 11.19 17.00 -31.04
N PHE A 609 11.57 17.89 -30.11
CA PHE A 609 10.62 18.58 -29.26
C PHE A 609 9.79 19.60 -30.08
N GLU A 610 8.48 19.41 -30.09
CA GLU A 610 7.52 20.22 -30.85
C GLU A 610 6.94 21.37 -29.99
N GLY A 611 6.99 21.24 -28.66
CA GLY A 611 6.46 22.24 -27.72
C GLY A 611 5.80 21.58 -26.52
N TRP A 612 5.16 22.38 -25.68
CA TRP A 612 4.44 21.90 -24.51
C TRP A 612 2.99 21.55 -24.85
N ASP A 613 2.41 20.59 -24.12
CA ASP A 613 1.09 20.04 -24.42
C ASP A 613 -0.06 21.01 -24.17
N LYS A 614 0.14 21.93 -23.22
CA LYS A 614 -0.79 22.98 -22.82
C LYS A 614 -0.24 24.35 -23.18
N ASP A 615 -1.09 25.16 -23.80
CA ASP A 615 -0.84 26.60 -23.94
C ASP A 615 -1.22 27.27 -22.62
N VAL A 616 -0.22 27.82 -21.93
CA VAL A 616 -0.42 28.52 -20.66
C VAL A 616 -0.55 30.03 -20.82
N ALA A 617 -0.49 30.54 -22.06
CA ALA A 617 -0.77 31.94 -22.34
C ALA A 617 -2.29 32.19 -22.30
N GLY A 618 -2.79 32.68 -21.15
CA GLY A 618 -4.19 33.06 -20.99
C GLY A 618 -5.06 32.08 -20.22
N VAL A 619 -4.47 31.21 -19.38
CA VAL A 619 -5.22 30.41 -18.41
C VAL A 619 -5.89 31.36 -17.41
N ASP A 620 -7.21 31.27 -17.28
CA ASP A 620 -7.98 32.01 -16.28
C ASP A 620 -7.86 31.31 -14.92
N PHE A 621 -7.19 31.98 -13.97
CA PHE A 621 -6.79 31.42 -12.69
C PHE A 621 -7.88 31.49 -11.61
N GLU A 622 -9.04 32.12 -11.86
CA GLU A 622 -10.13 32.23 -10.87
C GLU A 622 -10.75 30.87 -10.48
N HIS A 623 -10.40 29.77 -11.16
CA HIS A 623 -11.01 28.45 -10.97
C HIS A 623 -10.02 27.30 -10.68
N LEU A 624 -8.73 27.60 -10.44
CA LEU A 624 -7.69 26.57 -10.30
C LEU A 624 -7.28 26.32 -8.84
N ASN A 625 -7.94 25.39 -8.15
CA ASN A 625 -7.57 25.01 -6.77
C ASN A 625 -6.50 23.90 -6.64
N VAL A 626 -5.85 23.49 -7.75
CA VAL A 626 -4.79 22.45 -7.75
C VAL A 626 -3.73 22.76 -8.83
N GLY A 627 -2.49 22.33 -8.61
CA GLY A 627 -1.38 22.59 -9.52
C GLY A 627 -1.53 22.02 -10.93
N ILE A 628 -0.84 22.63 -11.89
CA ILE A 628 -0.89 22.30 -13.32
C ILE A 628 0.36 21.50 -13.69
N ASP A 629 0.18 20.28 -14.22
CA ASP A 629 1.27 19.54 -14.86
C ASP A 629 1.23 19.76 -16.38
N ILE A 630 2.39 20.07 -16.98
CA ILE A 630 2.57 20.36 -18.41
C ILE A 630 3.59 19.37 -18.97
N TYR A 631 3.23 18.66 -20.03
CA TYR A 631 4.04 17.60 -20.63
C TYR A 631 4.63 18.02 -21.98
N PRO A 632 5.80 17.50 -22.35
CA PRO A 632 6.43 17.81 -23.64
C PRO A 632 5.79 17.02 -24.77
N LYS A 633 5.59 17.66 -25.93
CA LYS A 633 5.23 17.03 -27.20
C LYS A 633 6.48 16.80 -28.03
N PHE A 634 6.56 15.62 -28.64
CA PHE A 634 7.65 15.23 -29.52
C PHE A 634 7.12 14.74 -30.86
N THR A 635 7.82 15.11 -31.93
CA THR A 635 7.59 14.62 -33.28
C THR A 635 8.63 13.56 -33.63
N PRO A 636 8.22 12.35 -34.06
CA PRO A 636 9.15 11.31 -34.47
C PRO A 636 9.77 11.63 -35.84
N VAL A 637 11.09 11.52 -35.93
CA VAL A 637 11.89 11.70 -37.14
C VAL A 637 12.59 10.38 -37.45
N PRO A 638 12.33 9.73 -38.61
CA PRO A 638 12.96 8.46 -38.95
C PRO A 638 14.48 8.58 -39.01
N LYS A 639 15.19 7.57 -38.49
CA LYS A 639 16.65 7.45 -38.66
C LYS A 639 16.97 7.01 -40.10
N GLU A 640 17.95 7.66 -40.75
CA GLU A 640 18.43 7.27 -42.09
C GLU A 640 19.17 5.93 -42.11
#